data_AF-A0A3A5SKU1-F1
#
_entry.id   AF-A0A3A5SKU1-F1
#
_cell.length_a   1.000
_cell.length_b   1.000
_cell.length_c   1.000
_cell.angle_alpha   90.00
_cell.angle_beta   90.00
_cell.angle_gamma   90.00
#
_symmetry.space_group_name_H-M   'P 1'
#
loop_
_entity.id
_entity.type
_entity.pdbx_description
1 polymer ?
#
loop_
_entity_poly.entity_id
_entity_poly.type
_entity_poly.pdbx_seq_one_letter_code
_entity_poly.pdbx_strand_id
1 'polypeptide(L)'
;MSYSIESITESIGARRVGNVPATIDWLLTDSRSLNFPEETLFFALTTKRNDGARYIADLYARGVRNFVLSEESFRLIEHGELKIDNDAQQPAIHFQSSTVNYLIVSNPLKALQKLAEQHRNRFQIPVIGITGSNGKTVVKEWLHQLLSPERAIIRSPRSYNSQIGVPLSVWQMNEQSELAIFEAGISEPGEMRALQNIIKPTIGILTNIGGAHQENFFSLQEKCMEKLMLFKNCDVVIYNGDDEFVSNCVAKSMLSAREIAWSRKDMERPLYISKVEKQDDCTVISYRYLDMDNTFTLPFIDDASIENSLNCLAACLYLMLPAERITERMAKLEPIAMRLEVKEGKNNCLLINDSYNSDLGSLDIALDFLYRRSQSKGLRRTLILSDILETGQNTPTLYRQVAQLVNSRGIERIIGVGNEISSCAARFNIEKTFYPDTAALIRTIQRGELRLENEIILIKGARKFGFDSLTEVLEKKVHETILEVNLGAMIANLNYYRGKLKPETKMVCMVKASAYGAGSYEIAKTLQEHHVDYLAVAVADEGSELRKAGITANIIIMNPEMTAFKTMFDYKLEPEVYSFHLLDALIKEAEKEGITNFPIHIKLDTGMHRLGFALEDMPRLIERLKGQNAVIARSVFSHLVGSDSQQFDSFTRRQIEMFEKASMELQGAFPHKILRHICNSAGIERFPGAQFDMVRLGIGLYGVNPIDNSIMNNVSTLKTTILQIRDVPEEDTVGYSRKGHLTRPSRIAALPIGYADGLNRHLGNGHAYCLVNGQRAVYVGNICMDVCMIDVTDIDCKEGDSVEIFGNHLPITVLSDALATIPYEVLTSVSTRVKRVYYQD
;
A
#
# COMPACT_ATOMS: atom_id res chain seq x y z
N MET A 1 21.49 -9.02 9.41
CA MET A 1 22.36 -9.73 10.38
C MET A 1 21.48 -10.56 11.28
N SER A 2 21.92 -11.77 11.62
CA SER A 2 21.19 -12.67 12.50
C SER A 2 21.75 -12.68 13.91
N TYR A 3 20.88 -12.71 14.92
CA TYR A 3 21.27 -12.71 16.33
C TYR A 3 20.71 -13.93 17.04
N SER A 4 21.52 -14.58 17.89
CA SER A 4 20.95 -15.61 18.77
C SER A 4 20.09 -14.96 19.85
N ILE A 5 19.02 -15.65 20.24
CA ILE A 5 18.14 -15.21 21.32
C ILE A 5 18.92 -15.03 22.65
N GLU A 6 19.97 -15.81 22.88
CA GLU A 6 20.88 -15.65 24.02
C GLU A 6 21.63 -14.32 23.97
N SER A 7 22.21 -13.97 22.82
CA SER A 7 22.92 -12.71 22.64
C SER A 7 21.99 -11.51 22.84
N ILE A 8 20.76 -11.58 22.33
CA ILE A 8 19.75 -10.53 22.56
C ILE A 8 19.38 -10.44 24.06
N THR A 9 19.20 -11.58 24.73
CA THR A 9 18.86 -11.64 26.16
C THR A 9 19.90 -10.88 26.99
N GLU A 10 21.19 -11.14 26.77
CA GLU A 10 22.29 -10.46 27.44
C GLU A 10 22.33 -8.97 27.09
N SER A 11 22.20 -8.65 25.79
CA SER A 11 22.22 -7.30 25.23
C SER A 11 21.21 -6.38 25.92
N ILE A 12 19.95 -6.82 26.02
CA ILE A 12 18.88 -6.02 26.63
C ILE A 12 18.80 -6.20 28.15
N GLY A 13 19.56 -7.12 28.74
CA GLY A 13 19.52 -7.44 30.17
C GLY A 13 18.20 -8.07 30.60
N ALA A 14 17.62 -8.93 29.75
CA ALA A 14 16.35 -9.58 30.04
C ALA A 14 16.52 -10.81 30.95
N ARG A 15 15.49 -11.07 31.77
CA ARG A 15 15.28 -12.38 32.39
C ARG A 15 14.56 -13.26 31.37
N ARG A 16 15.24 -14.28 30.84
CA ARG A 16 14.64 -15.22 29.88
C ARG A 16 13.90 -16.35 30.60
N VAL A 17 12.67 -16.59 30.19
CA VAL A 17 11.87 -17.77 30.55
C VAL A 17 11.63 -18.60 29.29
N GLY A 18 11.92 -19.89 29.36
CA GLY A 18 11.99 -20.80 28.21
C GLY A 18 13.42 -21.04 27.73
N ASN A 19 13.62 -22.13 26.97
CA ASN A 19 14.95 -22.62 26.57
C ASN A 19 15.04 -22.99 25.08
N VAL A 20 14.12 -22.49 24.25
CA VAL A 20 14.10 -22.81 22.82
C VAL A 20 15.20 -22.02 22.10
N PRO A 21 16.20 -22.66 21.47
CA PRO A 21 17.16 -21.93 20.64
C PRO A 21 16.43 -21.23 19.50
N ALA A 22 16.75 -19.96 19.27
CA ALA A 22 16.16 -19.19 18.18
C ALA A 22 17.18 -18.22 17.60
N THR A 23 17.13 -18.08 16.28
CA THR A 23 17.84 -17.05 15.53
C THR A 23 16.84 -15.96 15.19
N ILE A 24 17.19 -14.71 15.53
CA ILE A 24 16.34 -13.54 15.37
C ILE A 24 16.94 -12.64 14.31
N ASP A 25 16.15 -12.46 13.26
CA ASP A 25 16.46 -11.58 12.14
C ASP A 25 15.50 -10.38 12.14
N TRP A 26 14.27 -10.57 12.64
CA TRP A 26 13.19 -9.61 12.51
C TRP A 26 12.71 -9.11 13.87
N LEU A 27 12.66 -7.79 14.04
CA LEU A 27 11.99 -7.17 15.17
C LEU A 27 10.57 -6.75 14.76
N LEU A 28 9.58 -7.11 15.57
CA LEU A 28 8.18 -6.81 15.30
C LEU A 28 7.55 -6.06 16.47
N THR A 29 6.85 -4.96 16.20
CA THR A 29 6.08 -4.20 17.20
C THR A 29 4.59 -4.09 16.86
N ASP A 30 4.20 -4.47 15.63
CA ASP A 30 2.82 -4.48 15.15
C ASP A 30 2.49 -5.88 14.62
N SER A 31 1.54 -6.57 15.26
CA SER A 31 1.15 -7.94 14.93
C SER A 31 0.67 -8.10 13.47
N ARG A 32 0.19 -7.03 12.84
CA ARG A 32 -0.31 -7.05 11.45
C ARG A 32 0.81 -7.10 10.41
N SER A 33 2.05 -6.82 10.80
CA SER A 33 3.21 -6.72 9.90
C SER A 33 4.11 -7.97 9.89
N LEU A 34 3.61 -9.09 10.40
CA LEU A 34 4.35 -10.35 10.54
C LEU A 34 4.62 -11.01 9.18
N ASN A 35 5.89 -11.28 8.89
CA ASN A 35 6.32 -11.95 7.65
C ASN A 35 6.97 -13.33 7.90
N PHE A 36 7.93 -13.42 8.85
CA PHE A 36 8.71 -14.62 9.15
C PHE A 36 8.54 -15.02 10.63
N PRO A 37 7.50 -15.78 10.98
CA PRO A 37 7.16 -16.03 12.38
C PRO A 37 8.26 -16.69 13.19
N GLU A 38 8.99 -17.64 12.60
CA GLU A 38 10.00 -18.42 13.31
C GLU A 38 11.24 -17.60 13.71
N GLU A 39 11.56 -16.57 12.92
CA GLU A 39 12.74 -15.70 13.06
C GLU A 39 12.41 -14.33 13.69
N THR A 40 11.15 -14.16 14.11
CA THR A 40 10.65 -12.89 14.66
C THR A 40 10.78 -12.84 16.17
N LEU A 41 11.27 -11.70 16.68
CA LEU A 41 11.16 -11.27 18.06
C LEU A 41 10.12 -10.15 18.19
N PHE A 42 8.99 -10.45 18.84
CA PHE A 42 7.93 -9.46 19.04
C PHE A 42 8.12 -8.67 20.33
N PHE A 43 8.13 -7.34 20.24
CA PHE A 43 8.14 -6.44 21.39
C PHE A 43 6.70 -6.03 21.75
N ALA A 44 6.21 -6.53 22.88
CA ALA A 44 4.92 -6.15 23.44
C ALA A 44 5.01 -4.74 24.06
N LEU A 45 4.83 -3.71 23.23
CA LEU A 45 4.87 -2.31 23.65
C LEU A 45 3.52 -1.87 24.24
N THR A 46 3.56 -1.15 25.36
CA THR A 46 2.37 -0.53 25.96
C THR A 46 2.27 0.93 25.55
N THR A 47 1.09 1.37 25.11
CA THR A 47 0.78 2.74 24.70
C THR A 47 -0.41 3.28 25.50
N LYS A 48 -0.69 4.59 25.43
CA LYS A 48 -1.85 5.20 26.10
C LYS A 48 -3.21 4.58 25.71
N ARG A 49 -3.30 3.90 24.56
CA ARG A 49 -4.56 3.37 24.00
C ARG A 49 -4.59 1.85 23.85
N ASN A 50 -3.46 1.17 23.99
CA ASN A 50 -3.35 -0.25 23.67
C ASN A 50 -2.14 -0.90 24.34
N ASP A 51 -2.19 -2.22 24.49
CA ASP A 51 -1.11 -3.04 25.04
C ASP A 51 -0.75 -4.17 24.07
N GLY A 52 0.50 -4.19 23.62
CA GLY A 52 1.04 -5.22 22.74
C GLY A 52 0.92 -6.64 23.30
N ALA A 53 0.84 -6.81 24.63
CA ALA A 53 0.70 -8.12 25.26
C ALA A 53 -0.58 -8.86 24.81
N ARG A 54 -1.63 -8.13 24.43
CA ARG A 54 -2.90 -8.68 23.94
C ARG A 54 -2.76 -9.51 22.66
N TYR A 55 -1.73 -9.24 21.86
CA TYR A 55 -1.53 -9.90 20.56
C TYR A 55 -0.61 -11.12 20.62
N ILE A 56 -0.06 -11.45 21.80
CA ILE A 56 0.88 -12.58 21.94
C ILE A 56 0.20 -13.89 21.56
N ALA A 57 -1.06 -14.10 21.95
CA ALA A 57 -1.81 -15.30 21.61
C ALA A 57 -1.99 -15.48 20.09
N ASP A 58 -2.44 -14.43 19.39
CA ASP A 58 -2.58 -14.42 17.92
C ASP A 58 -1.24 -14.67 17.22
N LEU A 59 -0.19 -13.96 17.63
CA LEU A 59 1.14 -14.11 17.06
C LEU A 59 1.71 -15.51 17.31
N TYR A 60 1.45 -16.09 18.48
CA TYR A 60 1.81 -17.47 18.78
C TYR A 60 1.07 -18.45 17.87
N ALA A 61 -0.25 -18.28 17.67
CA ALA A 61 -1.02 -19.10 16.73
C ALA A 61 -0.46 -19.00 15.30
N ARG A 62 0.05 -17.82 14.93
CA ARG A 62 0.67 -17.53 13.63
C ARG A 62 2.14 -17.95 13.52
N GLY A 63 2.69 -18.63 14.52
CA GLY A 63 4.03 -19.25 14.48
C GLY A 63 5.14 -18.49 15.21
N VAL A 64 4.87 -17.33 15.80
CA VAL A 64 5.89 -16.59 16.58
C VAL A 64 6.20 -17.30 17.88
N ARG A 65 7.48 -17.40 18.24
CA ARG A 65 7.95 -18.08 19.46
C ARG A 65 8.80 -17.22 20.38
N ASN A 66 9.11 -15.98 20.01
CA ASN A 66 9.99 -15.11 20.80
C ASN A 66 9.29 -13.77 21.10
N PHE A 67 9.18 -13.44 22.39
CA PHE A 67 8.43 -12.28 22.86
C PHE A 67 9.24 -11.50 23.91
N VAL A 68 9.30 -10.17 23.77
CA VAL A 68 9.82 -9.25 24.79
C VAL A 68 8.64 -8.56 25.47
N LEU A 69 8.57 -8.62 26.79
CA LEU A 69 7.44 -8.09 27.55
C LEU A 69 7.85 -7.58 28.93
N SER A 70 6.97 -6.79 29.53
CA SER A 70 7.18 -6.28 30.89
C SER A 70 6.96 -7.37 31.94
N GLU A 71 7.50 -7.19 33.15
CA GLU A 71 7.24 -8.08 34.29
C GLU A 71 5.73 -8.17 34.62
N GLU A 72 5.00 -7.07 34.49
CA GLU A 72 3.55 -7.01 34.72
C GLU A 72 2.78 -7.81 33.66
N SER A 73 3.10 -7.58 32.38
CA SER A 73 2.50 -8.34 31.27
C SER A 73 2.81 -9.83 31.40
N PHE A 74 4.00 -10.22 31.86
CA PHE A 74 4.37 -11.62 32.04
C PHE A 74 3.56 -12.28 33.15
N ARG A 75 3.36 -11.61 34.29
CA ARG A 75 2.50 -12.12 35.38
C ARG A 75 1.07 -12.35 34.92
N LEU A 76 0.51 -11.44 34.13
CA LEU A 76 -0.84 -11.60 33.57
C LEU A 76 -0.95 -12.83 32.64
N ILE A 77 0.11 -13.14 31.90
CA ILE A 77 0.18 -14.37 31.08
C ILE A 77 0.30 -15.61 31.98
N GLU A 78 1.19 -15.56 32.98
CA GLU A 78 1.46 -16.68 33.90
C GLU A 78 0.22 -17.08 34.71
N HIS A 79 -0.59 -16.11 35.14
CA HIS A 79 -1.85 -16.33 35.87
C HIS A 79 -3.07 -16.60 34.96
N GLY A 80 -2.91 -16.55 33.64
CA GLY A 80 -4.02 -16.74 32.69
C GLY A 80 -5.07 -15.63 32.69
N GLU A 81 -4.70 -14.43 33.17
CA GLU A 81 -5.61 -13.31 33.42
C GLU A 81 -5.68 -12.29 32.26
N LEU A 82 -4.92 -12.50 31.19
CA LEU A 82 -4.91 -11.62 30.01
C LEU A 82 -6.20 -11.78 29.21
N LYS A 83 -7.17 -10.89 29.46
CA LYS A 83 -8.45 -10.83 28.74
C LYS A 83 -8.24 -10.36 27.30
N ILE A 84 -8.67 -11.19 26.35
CA ILE A 84 -8.91 -10.81 24.96
C ILE A 84 -10.30 -10.15 24.94
N ASP A 85 -10.41 -8.90 24.48
CA ASP A 85 -11.71 -8.21 24.45
C ASP A 85 -12.64 -8.82 23.38
N ASN A 86 -13.86 -9.16 23.83
CA ASN A 86 -15.13 -9.38 23.13
C ASN A 86 -15.35 -10.62 22.24
N ASP A 87 -14.80 -11.79 22.61
CA ASP A 87 -15.55 -13.03 22.37
C ASP A 87 -15.46 -13.95 23.58
N ALA A 88 -16.59 -14.05 24.28
CA ALA A 88 -16.75 -14.82 25.51
C ALA A 88 -16.85 -16.31 25.20
N GLN A 89 -15.80 -16.93 24.63
CA GLN A 89 -15.73 -18.39 24.45
C GLN A 89 -14.37 -18.99 24.06
N GLN A 90 -13.22 -18.33 24.28
CA GLN A 90 -11.91 -18.98 24.08
C GLN A 90 -11.28 -19.43 25.42
N PRO A 91 -10.87 -20.71 25.56
CA PRO A 91 -10.26 -21.22 26.78
C PRO A 91 -8.90 -20.56 27.04
N ALA A 92 -8.57 -20.37 28.32
CA ALA A 92 -7.27 -19.87 28.77
C ALA A 92 -6.13 -20.67 28.12
N ILE A 93 -5.31 -20.02 27.31
CA ILE A 93 -4.19 -20.67 26.63
C ILE A 93 -3.10 -20.94 27.67
N HIS A 94 -3.02 -22.18 28.15
CA HIS A 94 -1.85 -22.66 28.88
C HIS A 94 -0.68 -22.80 27.90
N PHE A 95 0.13 -21.74 27.77
CA PHE A 95 1.39 -21.80 27.03
C PHE A 95 2.31 -22.84 27.70
N GLN A 96 2.72 -23.88 26.97
CA GLN A 96 3.80 -24.75 27.47
C GLN A 96 5.11 -23.94 27.44
N SER A 97 5.61 -23.55 28.62
CA SER A 97 6.82 -22.73 28.79
C SER A 97 8.09 -23.33 28.17
N SER A 98 8.05 -24.59 27.74
CA SER A 98 9.13 -25.28 27.03
C SER A 98 9.21 -24.98 25.52
N THR A 99 8.23 -24.25 24.95
CA THR A 99 8.14 -24.01 23.49
C THR A 99 8.24 -22.55 23.08
N VAL A 100 8.39 -21.63 24.03
CA VAL A 100 8.39 -20.18 23.82
C VAL A 100 9.57 -19.54 24.56
N ASN A 101 10.13 -18.48 24.01
CA ASN A 101 11.04 -17.59 24.70
C ASN A 101 10.33 -16.31 25.12
N TYR A 102 10.22 -16.09 26.43
CA TYR A 102 9.80 -14.82 27.02
C TYR A 102 11.02 -14.08 27.55
N LEU A 103 11.34 -12.93 26.96
CA LEU A 103 12.38 -12.02 27.42
C LEU A 103 11.74 -10.93 28.28
N ILE A 104 11.88 -11.08 29.59
CA ILE A 104 11.21 -10.23 30.57
C ILE A 104 12.12 -9.06 30.92
N VAL A 105 11.61 -7.84 30.75
CA VAL A 105 12.33 -6.58 30.94
C VAL A 105 11.50 -5.60 31.76
N SER A 106 12.13 -4.57 32.33
CA SER A 106 11.41 -3.53 33.06
C SER A 106 10.60 -2.61 32.13
N ASN A 107 11.08 -2.37 30.91
CA ASN A 107 10.38 -1.56 29.92
C ASN A 107 10.72 -2.06 28.50
N PRO A 108 9.75 -2.67 27.77
CA PRO A 108 9.97 -3.18 26.41
C PRO A 108 10.46 -2.13 25.40
N LEU A 109 10.01 -0.87 25.50
CA LEU A 109 10.49 0.20 24.62
C LEU A 109 11.98 0.51 24.86
N LYS A 110 12.39 0.63 26.13
CA LYS A 110 13.81 0.85 26.46
C LYS A 110 14.69 -0.34 26.04
N ALA A 111 14.17 -1.56 26.14
CA ALA A 111 14.86 -2.76 25.67
C ALA A 111 15.05 -2.73 24.14
N LEU A 112 14.02 -2.35 23.38
CA LEU A 112 14.10 -2.16 21.92
C LEU A 112 15.16 -1.11 21.55
N GLN A 113 15.15 0.03 22.24
CA GLN A 113 16.10 1.12 22.03
C GLN A 113 17.55 0.69 22.35
N LYS A 114 17.75 -0.02 23.46
CA LYS A 114 19.07 -0.53 23.86
C LYS A 114 19.60 -1.57 22.87
N LEU A 115 18.73 -2.45 22.37
CA LEU A 115 19.10 -3.43 21.35
C LEU A 115 19.57 -2.74 20.06
N ALA A 116 18.81 -1.74 19.59
CA ALA A 116 19.18 -0.96 18.42
C ALA A 116 20.47 -0.15 18.61
N GLU A 117 20.70 0.43 19.80
CA GLU A 117 21.96 1.10 20.12
C GLU A 117 23.16 0.14 20.02
N GLN A 118 23.05 -1.07 20.58
CA GLN A 118 24.13 -2.04 20.50
C GLN A 118 24.37 -2.55 19.08
N HIS A 119 23.30 -2.69 18.30
CA HIS A 119 23.40 -2.97 16.87
C HIS A 119 24.15 -1.84 16.14
N ARG A 120 23.76 -0.57 16.35
CA ARG A 120 24.43 0.61 15.78
C ARG A 120 25.93 0.67 16.06
N ASN A 121 26.35 0.29 17.27
CA ASN A 121 27.75 0.36 17.71
C ASN A 121 28.70 -0.54 16.90
N ARG A 122 28.16 -1.51 16.15
CA ARG A 122 28.96 -2.39 15.29
C ARG A 122 29.40 -1.73 13.99
N PHE A 123 28.85 -0.55 13.66
CA PHE A 123 29.09 0.13 12.40
C PHE A 123 29.87 1.43 12.61
N GLN A 124 30.91 1.65 11.80
CA GLN A 124 31.75 2.86 11.82
C GLN A 124 31.64 3.62 10.50
N ILE A 125 30.43 3.66 9.93
CA ILE A 125 30.12 4.36 8.68
C ILE A 125 29.55 5.77 8.95
N PRO A 126 29.60 6.69 7.97
CA PRO A 126 28.93 7.98 8.09
C PRO A 126 27.41 7.82 8.29
N VAL A 127 26.83 8.64 9.17
CA VAL A 127 25.40 8.62 9.47
C VAL A 127 24.84 10.04 9.45
N ILE A 128 23.86 10.28 8.58
CA ILE A 128 23.10 11.51 8.50
C ILE A 128 21.90 11.41 9.44
N GLY A 129 21.86 12.26 10.46
CA GLY A 129 20.72 12.47 11.34
C GLY A 129 19.93 13.71 10.93
N ILE A 130 18.65 13.56 10.63
CA ILE A 130 17.78 14.65 10.17
C ILE A 130 16.72 14.95 11.22
N THR A 131 16.60 16.21 11.65
CA THR A 131 15.47 16.65 12.46
C THR A 131 14.96 18.03 12.03
N GLY A 132 13.83 18.42 12.60
CA GLY A 132 13.12 19.66 12.31
C GLY A 132 11.62 19.51 12.53
N SER A 133 10.88 20.60 12.38
CA SER A 133 9.41 20.57 12.43
C SER A 133 8.86 19.99 11.13
N ASN A 134 9.27 20.54 9.98
CA ASN A 134 8.84 20.13 8.64
C ASN A 134 10.03 19.74 7.75
N GLY A 135 9.79 19.00 6.66
CA GLY A 135 10.82 18.72 5.64
C GLY A 135 11.73 17.50 5.89
N LYS A 136 11.70 16.88 7.08
CA LYS A 136 12.54 15.71 7.43
C LYS A 136 12.51 14.59 6.38
N THR A 137 11.31 14.08 6.08
CA THR A 137 11.11 12.98 5.12
C THR A 137 11.50 13.38 3.70
N VAL A 138 11.23 14.63 3.29
CA VAL A 138 11.61 15.14 1.96
C VAL A 138 13.13 15.16 1.82
N VAL A 139 13.83 15.78 2.78
CA VAL A 139 15.29 15.85 2.78
C VAL A 139 15.91 14.44 2.82
N LYS A 140 15.35 13.54 3.63
CA LYS A 140 15.80 12.14 3.71
C LYS A 140 15.68 11.41 2.36
N GLU A 141 14.50 11.47 1.71
CA GLU A 141 14.29 10.79 0.42
C GLU A 141 15.08 11.44 -0.71
N TRP A 142 15.20 12.77 -0.74
CA TRP A 142 16.02 13.45 -1.74
C TRP A 142 17.51 13.17 -1.55
N LEU A 143 18.02 13.14 -0.32
CA LEU A 143 19.40 12.70 -0.07
C LEU A 143 19.64 11.27 -0.53
N HIS A 144 18.67 10.37 -0.33
CA HIS A 144 18.77 9.03 -0.88
C HIS A 144 18.82 9.05 -2.42
N GLN A 145 17.92 9.77 -3.10
CA GLN A 145 17.96 9.90 -4.57
C GLN A 145 19.28 10.47 -5.09
N LEU A 146 19.86 11.43 -4.38
CA LEU A 146 21.10 12.09 -4.78
C LEU A 146 22.35 11.23 -4.54
N LEU A 147 22.35 10.37 -3.52
CA LEU A 147 23.55 9.67 -3.04
C LEU A 147 23.55 8.15 -3.33
N SER A 148 22.38 7.51 -3.48
CA SER A 148 22.26 6.06 -3.69
C SER A 148 22.93 5.50 -4.95
N PRO A 149 23.14 6.27 -6.04
CA PRO A 149 23.87 5.73 -7.20
C PRO A 149 25.34 5.38 -6.93
N GLU A 150 25.94 5.87 -5.84
CA GLU A 150 27.37 5.70 -5.53
C GLU A 150 27.63 4.97 -4.21
N ARG A 151 26.61 4.77 -3.37
CA ARG A 151 26.77 4.19 -2.04
C ARG A 151 25.61 3.26 -1.71
N ALA A 152 25.90 2.17 -1.02
CA ALA A 152 24.88 1.36 -0.36
C ALA A 152 24.32 2.11 0.85
N ILE A 153 23.12 2.68 0.71
CA ILE A 153 22.49 3.54 1.72
C ILE A 153 21.38 2.79 2.46
N ILE A 154 21.46 2.76 3.79
CA ILE A 154 20.32 2.40 4.64
C ILE A 154 19.62 3.66 5.14
N ARG A 155 18.28 3.68 5.13
CA ARG A 155 17.50 4.86 5.55
C ARG A 155 16.26 4.49 6.35
N SER A 156 15.73 5.44 7.13
CA SER A 156 14.43 5.24 7.80
C SER A 156 13.35 4.85 6.78
N PRO A 157 12.61 3.74 6.94
CA PRO A 157 11.50 3.41 6.07
C PRO A 157 10.35 4.41 6.30
N ARG A 158 9.76 4.93 5.23
CA ARG A 158 8.62 5.88 5.28
C ARG A 158 8.90 7.03 6.26
N SER A 159 8.05 7.27 7.26
CA SER A 159 8.24 8.32 8.28
C SER A 159 8.61 7.73 9.66
N TYR A 160 9.46 6.69 9.70
CA TYR A 160 9.86 6.03 10.95
C TYR A 160 10.88 6.89 11.72
N ASN A 161 10.37 7.88 12.44
CA ASN A 161 11.17 8.90 13.13
C ASN A 161 10.92 9.00 14.65
N SER A 162 10.03 8.16 15.19
CA SER A 162 9.64 8.19 16.61
C SER A 162 10.54 7.32 17.50
N GLN A 163 10.25 7.33 18.80
CA GLN A 163 10.88 6.46 19.82
C GLN A 163 10.86 4.97 19.48
N ILE A 164 9.90 4.52 18.66
CA ILE A 164 9.76 3.14 18.18
C ILE A 164 10.33 3.00 16.75
N GLY A 165 10.03 3.96 15.88
CA GLY A 165 10.42 3.90 14.46
C GLY A 165 11.93 3.93 14.24
N VAL A 166 12.66 4.74 15.00
CA VAL A 166 14.12 4.87 14.89
C VAL A 166 14.86 3.57 15.22
N PRO A 167 14.59 2.88 16.36
CA PRO A 167 15.17 1.57 16.61
C PRO A 167 14.98 0.56 15.47
N LEU A 168 13.77 0.49 14.90
CA LEU A 168 13.45 -0.41 13.80
C LEU A 168 14.19 -0.02 12.51
N SER A 169 14.40 1.27 12.29
CA SER A 169 15.17 1.79 11.15
C SER A 169 16.65 1.40 11.26
N VAL A 170 17.23 1.59 12.44
CA VAL A 170 18.64 1.28 12.71
C VAL A 170 18.91 -0.22 12.68
N TRP A 171 17.94 -1.05 13.08
CA TRP A 171 18.08 -2.51 13.01
C TRP A 171 18.32 -3.06 11.59
N GLN A 172 17.94 -2.29 10.57
CA GLN A 172 18.13 -2.69 9.16
C GLN A 172 19.60 -2.53 8.69
N MET A 173 20.47 -1.92 9.50
CA MET A 173 21.89 -1.80 9.16
C MET A 173 22.55 -3.19 9.04
N ASN A 174 23.48 -3.32 8.09
CA ASN A 174 24.20 -4.56 7.85
C ASN A 174 25.60 -4.28 7.31
N GLU A 175 26.41 -5.33 7.13
CA GLU A 175 27.83 -5.21 6.73
C GLU A 175 28.05 -4.54 5.37
N GLN A 176 27.02 -4.48 4.52
CA GLN A 176 27.08 -3.83 3.20
C GLN A 176 26.75 -2.33 3.28
N SER A 177 26.27 -1.82 4.42
CA SER A 177 25.89 -0.41 4.56
C SER A 177 27.13 0.48 4.50
N GLU A 178 27.16 1.46 3.59
CA GLU A 178 28.27 2.42 3.43
C GLU A 178 27.91 3.83 3.93
N LEU A 179 26.62 4.16 3.99
CA LEU A 179 26.08 5.41 4.52
C LEU A 179 24.70 5.14 5.13
N ALA A 180 24.35 5.81 6.22
CA ALA A 180 23.00 5.73 6.78
C ALA A 180 22.30 7.10 6.85
N ILE A 181 20.98 7.14 6.63
CA ILE A 181 20.17 8.37 6.66
C ILE A 181 18.93 8.14 7.53
N PHE A 182 18.95 8.67 8.75
CA PHE A 182 17.87 8.50 9.71
C PHE A 182 17.21 9.82 10.07
N GLU A 183 15.88 9.84 10.07
CA GLU A 183 15.12 10.98 10.58
C GLU A 183 14.71 10.76 12.04
N ALA A 184 14.74 11.84 12.83
CA ALA A 184 14.36 11.85 14.23
C ALA A 184 13.30 12.93 14.48
N GLY A 185 12.17 12.51 15.01
CA GLY A 185 11.05 13.33 15.43
C GLY A 185 10.90 13.28 16.95
N ILE A 186 10.48 14.41 17.52
CA ILE A 186 10.12 14.52 18.94
C ILE A 186 8.75 15.19 19.04
N SER A 187 7.98 14.73 20.00
CA SER A 187 6.68 15.25 20.40
C SER A 187 6.67 15.75 21.84
N GLU A 188 7.52 15.20 22.70
CA GLU A 188 7.64 15.57 24.12
C GLU A 188 9.11 15.90 24.48
N PRO A 189 9.37 16.73 25.52
CA PRO A 189 10.72 16.99 26.01
C PRO A 189 11.44 15.72 26.52
N GLY A 190 12.76 15.65 26.34
CA GLY A 190 13.59 14.53 26.79
C GLY A 190 13.63 13.31 25.86
N GLU A 191 12.90 13.34 24.75
CA GLU A 191 12.85 12.27 23.76
C GLU A 191 14.10 12.20 22.87
N MET A 192 14.75 13.33 22.58
CA MET A 192 15.82 13.38 21.57
C MET A 192 17.08 12.64 22.03
N ARG A 193 17.36 12.66 23.34
CA ARG A 193 18.54 11.96 23.91
C ARG A 193 18.52 10.46 23.60
N ALA A 194 17.35 9.81 23.70
CA ALA A 194 17.22 8.39 23.37
C ALA A 194 17.50 8.15 21.89
N LEU A 195 16.95 8.98 21.00
CA LEU A 195 17.16 8.88 19.56
C LEU A 195 18.62 9.13 19.18
N GLN A 196 19.28 10.10 19.81
CA GLN A 196 20.70 10.40 19.59
C GLN A 196 21.59 9.22 19.96
N ASN A 197 21.32 8.55 21.08
CA ASN A 197 22.04 7.35 21.49
C ASN A 197 21.86 6.18 20.51
N ILE A 198 20.73 6.09 19.82
CA ILE A 198 20.46 5.03 18.85
C ILE A 198 21.07 5.37 17.48
N ILE A 199 20.91 6.61 17.01
CA ILE A 199 21.33 7.02 15.66
C ILE A 199 22.85 7.24 15.60
N LYS A 200 23.42 7.89 16.63
CA LYS A 200 24.83 8.35 16.68
C LYS A 200 25.26 8.99 15.34
N PRO A 201 24.62 10.11 14.94
CA PRO A 201 24.89 10.73 13.65
C PRO A 201 26.26 11.39 13.62
N THR A 202 26.95 11.30 12.48
CA THR A 202 28.18 12.04 12.18
C THR A 202 27.88 13.33 11.41
N ILE A 203 26.75 13.38 10.69
CA ILE A 203 26.28 14.54 9.93
C ILE A 203 24.89 14.91 10.46
N GLY A 204 24.74 16.13 10.97
CA GLY A 204 23.45 16.65 11.45
C GLY A 204 22.79 17.57 10.43
N ILE A 205 21.49 17.39 10.18
CA ILE A 205 20.71 18.32 9.35
C ILE A 205 19.48 18.80 10.13
N LEU A 206 19.41 20.12 10.34
CA LEU A 206 18.24 20.80 10.89
C LEU A 206 17.48 21.48 9.76
N THR A 207 16.30 20.96 9.42
CA THR A 207 15.52 21.48 8.28
C THR A 207 14.90 22.85 8.59
N ASN A 208 14.02 22.91 9.59
CA ASN A 208 13.42 24.15 10.11
C ASN A 208 12.85 23.95 11.53
N ILE A 209 12.53 25.07 12.19
CA ILE A 209 11.77 25.09 13.44
C ILE A 209 10.46 25.85 13.22
N GLY A 210 9.34 25.14 13.32
CA GLY A 210 7.98 25.68 13.16
C GLY A 210 7.00 25.15 14.22
N GLY A 211 5.71 25.49 14.09
CA GLY A 211 4.69 25.29 15.15
C GLY A 211 4.32 23.85 15.55
N ALA A 212 4.70 22.82 14.79
CA ALA A 212 4.37 21.43 15.12
C ALA A 212 4.82 21.02 16.53
N HIS A 213 3.92 20.36 17.27
CA HIS A 213 4.06 19.88 18.65
C HIS A 213 4.47 20.96 19.67
N GLN A 214 4.26 22.24 19.36
CA GLN A 214 4.71 23.33 20.22
C GLN A 214 4.03 23.31 21.59
N GLU A 215 2.83 22.76 21.71
CA GLU A 215 2.04 22.65 22.95
C GLU A 215 2.78 21.92 24.09
N ASN A 216 3.70 21.01 23.77
CA ASN A 216 4.41 20.21 24.77
C ASN A 216 5.74 20.84 25.20
N PHE A 217 6.14 21.95 24.59
CA PHE A 217 7.38 22.66 24.89
C PHE A 217 7.06 24.05 25.44
N PHE A 218 7.77 24.44 26.50
CA PHE A 218 7.66 25.75 27.12
C PHE A 218 7.94 26.90 26.15
N SER A 219 8.85 26.70 25.19
CA SER A 219 9.17 27.69 24.16
C SER A 219 9.68 27.06 22.87
N LEU A 220 9.67 27.83 21.78
CA LEU A 220 10.34 27.43 20.54
C LEU A 220 11.85 27.18 20.77
N GLN A 221 12.47 27.95 21.67
CA GLN A 221 13.88 27.80 22.02
C GLN A 221 14.14 26.45 22.68
N GLU A 222 13.33 26.04 23.65
CA GLU A 222 13.44 24.71 24.26
C GLU A 222 13.30 23.61 23.22
N LYS A 223 12.30 23.70 22.34
CA LYS A 223 12.11 22.71 21.25
C LYS A 223 13.31 22.65 20.30
N CYS A 224 13.87 23.80 19.95
CA CYS A 224 15.06 23.86 19.11
C CYS A 224 16.28 23.23 19.81
N MET A 225 16.51 23.58 21.09
CA MET A 225 17.61 23.02 21.88
C MET A 225 17.48 21.51 22.06
N GLU A 226 16.27 21.00 22.33
CA GLU A 226 16.01 19.56 22.40
C GLU A 226 16.33 18.89 21.05
N LYS A 227 15.93 19.47 19.92
CA LYS A 227 16.28 18.94 18.58
C LYS A 227 17.78 18.94 18.31
N LEU A 228 18.48 20.01 18.70
CA LEU A 228 19.93 20.15 18.54
C LEU A 228 20.71 19.10 19.36
N MET A 229 20.11 18.50 20.39
CA MET A 229 20.74 17.39 21.12
C MET A 229 21.11 16.22 20.21
N LEU A 230 20.38 16.01 19.11
CA LEU A 230 20.70 14.99 18.11
C LEU A 230 22.13 15.14 17.57
N PHE A 231 22.65 16.36 17.51
CA PHE A 231 23.89 16.71 16.84
C PHE A 231 25.10 16.83 17.76
N LYS A 232 24.94 16.50 19.06
CA LYS A 232 25.97 16.69 20.09
C LYS A 232 27.36 16.18 19.71
N ASN A 233 27.43 15.06 18.98
CA ASN A 233 28.68 14.41 18.59
C ASN A 233 28.85 14.34 17.06
N CYS A 234 28.19 15.23 16.30
CA CYS A 234 28.37 15.30 14.85
C CYS A 234 29.71 15.96 14.49
N ASP A 235 30.27 15.56 13.35
CA ASP A 235 31.42 16.21 12.73
C ASP A 235 31.00 17.53 12.06
N VAL A 236 29.78 17.56 11.52
CA VAL A 236 29.20 18.72 10.84
C VAL A 236 27.70 18.87 11.14
N VAL A 237 27.22 20.11 11.18
CA VAL A 237 25.81 20.47 11.28
C VAL A 237 25.42 21.41 10.14
N ILE A 238 24.32 21.08 9.48
CA ILE A 238 23.78 21.75 8.31
C ILE A 238 22.44 22.37 8.68
N TYR A 239 22.27 23.65 8.38
CA TYR A 239 21.04 24.39 8.67
C TYR A 239 20.94 25.66 7.81
N ASN A 240 19.75 26.29 7.82
CA ASN A 240 19.52 27.59 7.20
C ASN A 240 20.18 28.71 8.03
N GLY A 241 21.27 29.29 7.53
CA GLY A 241 21.99 30.39 8.16
C GLY A 241 21.28 31.74 8.11
N ASP A 242 20.25 31.89 7.25
CA ASP A 242 19.43 33.11 7.19
C ASP A 242 18.35 33.15 8.27
N ASP A 243 18.08 32.02 8.94
CA ASP A 243 17.17 31.95 10.08
C ASP A 243 17.96 32.34 11.35
N GLU A 244 17.76 33.59 11.78
CA GLU A 244 18.42 34.14 12.97
C GLU A 244 18.07 33.36 14.24
N PHE A 245 16.86 32.84 14.35
CA PHE A 245 16.43 32.08 15.53
C PHE A 245 17.17 30.74 15.60
N VAL A 246 17.24 30.02 14.48
CA VAL A 246 18.00 28.76 14.38
C VAL A 246 19.48 29.01 14.60
N SER A 247 20.06 30.00 13.93
CA SER A 247 21.48 30.38 14.08
C SER A 247 21.84 30.69 15.53
N ASN A 248 21.00 31.44 16.24
CA ASN A 248 21.18 31.73 17.66
C ASN A 248 21.10 30.48 18.54
N CYS A 249 20.20 29.54 18.23
CA CYS A 249 20.09 28.29 18.98
C CYS A 249 21.31 27.38 18.75
N VAL A 250 21.78 27.27 17.50
CA VAL A 250 23.00 26.53 17.15
C VAL A 250 24.20 27.12 17.91
N ALA A 251 24.40 28.44 17.86
CA ALA A 251 25.48 29.11 18.60
C ALA A 251 25.41 28.86 20.11
N LYS A 252 24.20 28.90 20.71
CA LYS A 252 23.98 28.63 22.14
C LYS A 252 24.17 27.16 22.52
N SER A 253 24.00 26.24 21.58
CA SER A 253 24.14 24.80 21.83
C SER A 253 25.61 24.35 22.00
N MET A 254 26.57 25.23 21.67
CA MET A 254 28.01 25.00 21.84
C MET A 254 28.46 23.65 21.24
N LEU A 255 27.94 23.31 20.06
CA LEU A 255 28.34 22.10 19.35
C LEU A 255 29.80 22.22 18.93
N SER A 256 30.56 21.13 19.09
CA SER A 256 31.93 21.04 18.58
C SER A 256 32.01 20.80 17.07
N ALA A 257 30.86 20.58 16.43
CA ALA A 257 30.74 20.27 15.01
C ALA A 257 31.11 21.47 14.12
N ARG A 258 31.61 21.20 12.92
CA ARG A 258 31.73 22.23 11.88
C ARG A 258 30.34 22.68 11.45
N GLU A 259 30.20 23.94 11.06
CA GLU A 259 28.91 24.46 10.58
C GLU A 259 28.95 24.64 9.06
N ILE A 260 27.97 24.06 8.36
CA ILE A 260 27.63 24.43 6.98
C ILE A 260 26.26 25.08 7.02
N ALA A 261 26.26 26.33 7.47
CA ALA A 261 25.10 27.20 7.41
C ALA A 261 25.02 27.82 6.01
N TRP A 262 24.06 27.39 5.21
CA TRP A 262 23.86 27.99 3.89
C TRP A 262 23.12 29.33 4.04
N SER A 263 23.45 30.31 3.19
CA SER A 263 22.86 31.64 3.26
C SER A 263 22.60 32.22 1.87
N ARG A 264 21.48 32.92 1.72
CA ARG A 264 21.15 33.76 0.55
C ARG A 264 21.60 35.21 0.74
N LYS A 265 22.04 35.59 1.95
CA LYS A 265 22.32 36.99 2.34
C LYS A 265 23.79 37.25 2.66
N ASP A 266 24.46 36.28 3.28
CA ASP A 266 25.83 36.39 3.79
C ASP A 266 26.79 35.64 2.85
N MET A 267 27.53 36.40 2.05
CA MET A 267 28.47 35.87 1.07
C MET A 267 29.73 35.26 1.70
N GLU A 268 29.99 35.52 2.99
CA GLU A 268 31.13 34.97 3.72
C GLU A 268 30.86 33.55 4.25
N ARG A 269 29.61 33.07 4.14
CA ARG A 269 29.27 31.69 4.55
C ARG A 269 29.84 30.68 3.54
N PRO A 270 30.31 29.49 4.01
CA PRO A 270 30.91 28.48 3.14
C PRO A 270 30.04 28.02 1.97
N LEU A 271 28.70 28.08 2.12
CA LEU A 271 27.73 27.82 1.07
C LEU A 271 26.82 29.04 0.89
N TYR A 272 27.15 29.87 -0.10
CA TYR A 272 26.39 31.08 -0.43
C TYR A 272 25.50 30.83 -1.66
N ILE A 273 24.21 31.16 -1.55
CA ILE A 273 23.25 31.03 -2.64
C ILE A 273 23.11 32.39 -3.32
N SER A 274 23.79 32.56 -4.45
CA SER A 274 23.90 33.84 -5.14
C SER A 274 22.62 34.21 -5.90
N LYS A 275 21.85 33.22 -6.37
CA LYS A 275 20.64 33.47 -7.16
C LYS A 275 19.63 32.33 -7.05
N VAL A 276 18.34 32.68 -7.00
CA VAL A 276 17.20 31.75 -7.07
C VAL A 276 16.20 32.31 -8.08
N GLU A 277 16.04 31.63 -9.21
CA GLU A 277 15.15 32.05 -10.31
C GLU A 277 14.03 31.04 -10.50
N LYS A 278 12.82 31.41 -10.12
CA LYS A 278 11.61 30.60 -10.32
C LYS A 278 11.11 30.76 -11.75
N GLN A 279 10.98 29.65 -12.47
CA GLN A 279 10.35 29.54 -13.79
C GLN A 279 8.93 28.96 -13.63
N ASP A 280 8.24 28.65 -14.74
CA ASP A 280 6.85 28.17 -14.72
C ASP A 280 6.69 26.79 -14.04
N ASP A 281 7.67 25.91 -14.19
CA ASP A 281 7.65 24.52 -13.69
C ASP A 281 8.89 24.10 -12.88
N CYS A 282 9.93 24.94 -12.82
CA CYS A 282 11.18 24.64 -12.13
C CYS A 282 11.84 25.88 -11.51
N THR A 283 12.86 25.68 -10.67
CA THR A 283 13.69 26.75 -10.09
C THR A 283 15.15 26.53 -10.44
N VAL A 284 15.83 27.55 -10.94
CA VAL A 284 17.28 27.54 -11.17
C VAL A 284 17.98 28.19 -9.97
N ILE A 285 18.94 27.48 -9.38
CA ILE A 285 19.65 27.91 -8.18
C ILE A 285 21.15 28.00 -8.48
N SER A 286 21.70 29.19 -8.35
CA SER A 286 23.15 29.45 -8.44
C SER A 286 23.73 29.58 -7.04
N TYR A 287 24.89 28.96 -6.81
CA TYR A 287 25.54 28.91 -5.51
C TYR A 287 27.05 28.95 -5.64
N ARG A 288 27.72 29.42 -4.58
CA ARG A 288 29.17 29.40 -4.39
C ARG A 288 29.49 28.51 -3.20
N TYR A 289 30.38 27.55 -3.39
CA TYR A 289 30.91 26.72 -2.31
C TYR A 289 32.43 26.75 -2.34
N LEU A 290 33.06 27.21 -1.25
CA LEU A 290 34.52 27.35 -1.15
C LEU A 290 35.13 28.06 -2.39
N ASP A 291 34.58 29.23 -2.73
CA ASP A 291 34.98 30.06 -3.89
C ASP A 291 34.74 29.45 -5.28
N MET A 292 34.00 28.33 -5.39
CA MET A 292 33.59 27.75 -6.67
C MET A 292 32.12 28.02 -6.97
N ASP A 293 31.87 28.77 -8.06
CA ASP A 293 30.52 29.05 -8.55
C ASP A 293 29.95 27.86 -9.36
N ASN A 294 28.74 27.44 -9.02
CA ASN A 294 28.01 26.33 -9.64
C ASN A 294 26.52 26.66 -9.75
N THR A 295 25.76 25.87 -10.51
CA THR A 295 24.32 26.07 -10.69
C THR A 295 23.62 24.74 -10.91
N PHE A 296 22.41 24.58 -10.38
CA PHE A 296 21.54 23.44 -10.65
C PHE A 296 20.09 23.86 -10.88
N THR A 297 19.33 22.98 -11.53
CA THR A 297 17.88 23.13 -11.71
C THR A 297 17.15 22.19 -10.77
N LEU A 298 16.12 22.70 -10.10
CA LEU A 298 15.22 21.98 -9.21
C LEU A 298 13.84 21.90 -9.87
N PRO A 299 13.23 20.72 -10.05
CA PRO A 299 11.91 20.57 -10.68
C PRO A 299 10.74 20.96 -9.76
N PHE A 300 10.94 21.98 -8.91
CA PHE A 300 9.96 22.50 -7.96
C PHE A 300 10.08 24.02 -7.86
N ILE A 301 8.96 24.70 -7.59
CA ILE A 301 8.87 26.17 -7.55
C ILE A 301 8.54 26.74 -6.16
N ASP A 302 8.12 25.89 -5.22
CA ASP A 302 7.74 26.31 -3.87
C ASP A 302 8.96 26.52 -2.96
N ASP A 303 8.84 27.47 -2.02
CA ASP A 303 9.96 27.86 -1.15
C ASP A 303 10.41 26.75 -0.21
N ALA A 304 9.49 25.87 0.24
CA ALA A 304 9.85 24.77 1.11
C ALA A 304 10.72 23.74 0.37
N SER A 305 10.39 23.43 -0.88
CA SER A 305 11.21 22.58 -1.75
C SER A 305 12.58 23.20 -2.02
N ILE A 306 12.65 24.51 -2.25
CA ILE A 306 13.92 25.22 -2.41
C ILE A 306 14.78 25.05 -1.15
N GLU A 307 14.25 25.34 0.04
CA GLU A 307 15.00 25.20 1.30
C GLU A 307 15.44 23.75 1.58
N ASN A 308 14.57 22.77 1.34
CA ASN A 308 14.92 21.36 1.48
C ASN A 308 16.04 20.97 0.51
N SER A 309 16.03 21.49 -0.73
CA SER A 309 17.08 21.22 -1.71
C SER A 309 18.43 21.80 -1.30
N LEU A 310 18.45 22.97 -0.62
CA LEU A 310 19.67 23.59 -0.11
C LEU A 310 20.28 22.79 1.04
N ASN A 311 19.46 22.22 1.92
CA ASN A 311 19.92 21.26 2.93
C ASN A 311 20.51 20.01 2.28
N CYS A 312 19.89 19.49 1.21
CA CYS A 312 20.41 18.36 0.45
C CYS A 312 21.74 18.68 -0.24
N LEU A 313 21.84 19.86 -0.86
CA LEU A 313 23.04 20.37 -1.52
C LEU A 313 24.23 20.41 -0.56
N ALA A 314 24.05 21.04 0.61
CA ALA A 314 25.08 21.16 1.63
C ALA A 314 25.63 19.79 2.06
N ALA A 315 24.76 18.81 2.25
CA ALA A 315 25.16 17.46 2.65
C ALA A 315 25.88 16.72 1.52
N CYS A 316 25.45 16.88 0.26
CA CYS A 316 26.14 16.31 -0.90
C CYS A 316 27.55 16.88 -1.06
N LEU A 317 27.71 18.19 -0.90
CA LEU A 317 29.01 18.87 -0.95
C LEU A 317 29.94 18.39 0.18
N TYR A 318 29.42 18.27 1.41
CA TYR A 318 30.19 17.73 2.54
C TYR A 318 30.67 16.29 2.30
N LEU A 319 29.82 15.47 1.67
CA LEU A 319 30.15 14.10 1.29
C LEU A 319 31.02 14.00 0.03
N MET A 320 31.49 15.14 -0.50
CA MET A 320 32.36 15.26 -1.67
C MET A 320 31.75 14.74 -2.97
N LEU A 321 30.42 14.82 -3.12
CA LEU A 321 29.77 14.53 -4.39
C LEU A 321 30.13 15.62 -5.41
N PRO A 322 30.65 15.28 -6.62
CA PRO A 322 31.04 16.28 -7.60
C PRO A 322 29.87 17.18 -8.03
N ALA A 323 30.13 18.48 -8.22
CA ALA A 323 29.09 19.47 -8.55
C ALA A 323 28.33 19.13 -9.84
N GLU A 324 29.00 18.55 -10.83
CA GLU A 324 28.39 18.06 -12.08
C GLU A 324 27.32 16.99 -11.79
N ARG A 325 27.59 16.07 -10.86
CA ARG A 325 26.65 15.01 -10.45
C ARG A 325 25.50 15.55 -9.63
N ILE A 326 25.77 16.51 -8.74
CA ILE A 326 24.73 17.23 -8.01
C ILE A 326 23.77 17.89 -9.01
N THR A 327 24.31 18.61 -9.99
CA THR A 327 23.54 19.31 -11.03
C THR A 327 22.65 18.34 -11.81
N GLU A 328 23.23 17.23 -12.27
CA GLU A 328 22.50 16.20 -13.03
C GLU A 328 21.35 15.58 -12.22
N ARG A 329 21.60 15.28 -10.93
CA ARG A 329 20.64 14.55 -10.08
C ARG A 329 19.56 15.45 -9.48
N MET A 330 19.88 16.70 -9.13
CA MET A 330 18.90 17.66 -8.62
C MET A 330 17.76 17.92 -9.62
N ALA A 331 18.08 17.94 -10.92
CA ALA A 331 17.10 18.12 -11.99
C ALA A 331 16.11 16.95 -12.13
N LYS A 332 16.44 15.78 -11.57
CA LYS A 332 15.66 14.54 -11.66
C LYS A 332 14.91 14.20 -10.36
N LEU A 333 14.92 15.10 -9.37
CA LEU A 333 14.26 14.85 -8.09
C LEU A 333 12.75 14.66 -8.28
N GLU A 334 12.21 13.58 -7.71
CA GLU A 334 10.78 13.27 -7.79
C GLU A 334 9.99 13.81 -6.58
N PRO A 335 8.70 14.18 -6.76
CA PRO A 335 7.81 14.52 -5.66
C PRO A 335 7.48 13.28 -4.81
N ILE A 336 7.19 13.50 -3.53
CA ILE A 336 6.77 12.44 -2.59
C ILE A 336 5.23 12.38 -2.53
N ALA A 337 4.62 11.22 -2.75
CA ALA A 337 3.16 11.03 -2.81
C ALA A 337 2.40 11.48 -1.54
N MET A 338 1.10 11.85 -1.69
CA MET A 338 0.13 12.29 -0.66
C MET A 338 0.10 13.80 -0.29
N ARG A 339 0.35 14.71 -1.26
CA ARG A 339 0.14 16.15 -1.07
C ARG A 339 -0.52 16.78 -2.31
N LEU A 340 -1.60 17.56 -2.09
CA LEU A 340 -2.31 18.36 -3.11
C LEU A 340 -2.82 17.58 -4.35
N GLU A 341 -3.53 16.46 -4.14
CA GLU A 341 -4.12 15.64 -5.20
C GLU A 341 -5.40 16.28 -5.79
N VAL A 342 -5.68 16.14 -7.10
CA VAL A 342 -6.85 16.74 -7.77
C VAL A 342 -7.73 15.67 -8.43
N LYS A 343 -9.06 15.68 -8.17
CA LYS A 343 -10.06 14.71 -8.71
C LYS A 343 -11.33 15.36 -9.26
N GLU A 344 -12.11 14.65 -10.09
CA GLU A 344 -13.44 15.09 -10.56
C GLU A 344 -14.56 14.74 -9.57
N GLY A 345 -15.42 15.71 -9.26
CA GLY A 345 -16.56 15.55 -8.34
C GLY A 345 -17.91 15.43 -9.05
N LYS A 346 -18.93 14.98 -8.31
CA LYS A 346 -20.36 15.08 -8.68
C LYS A 346 -20.73 16.52 -9.00
N ASN A 347 -21.80 16.70 -9.77
CA ASN A 347 -22.43 18.00 -10.02
C ASN A 347 -21.46 19.10 -10.52
N ASN A 348 -20.52 18.73 -11.40
CA ASN A 348 -19.53 19.65 -11.98
C ASN A 348 -18.60 20.30 -10.95
N CYS A 349 -18.24 19.56 -9.90
CA CYS A 349 -17.25 19.99 -8.90
C CYS A 349 -15.84 19.49 -9.23
N LEU A 350 -14.81 20.21 -8.78
CA LEU A 350 -13.40 19.79 -8.80
C LEU A 350 -12.89 19.64 -7.36
N LEU A 351 -12.32 18.50 -7.01
CA LEU A 351 -11.88 18.21 -5.65
C LEU A 351 -10.34 18.35 -5.56
N ILE A 352 -9.84 19.06 -4.56
CA ILE A 352 -8.42 19.11 -4.18
C ILE A 352 -8.28 18.45 -2.81
N ASN A 353 -7.57 17.33 -2.73
CA ASN A 353 -7.40 16.55 -1.52
C ASN A 353 -6.03 16.81 -0.87
N ASP A 354 -6.05 17.35 0.34
CA ASP A 354 -4.87 17.61 1.19
C ASP A 354 -5.14 17.21 2.64
N SER A 355 -5.65 15.98 2.83
CA SER A 355 -6.16 15.46 4.10
C SER A 355 -5.10 14.86 5.05
N TYR A 356 -3.80 15.08 4.80
CA TYR A 356 -2.73 14.39 5.52
C TYR A 356 -2.20 15.15 6.75
N ASN A 357 -2.01 16.47 6.64
CA ASN A 357 -1.54 17.32 7.74
C ASN A 357 -2.36 18.62 7.80
N SER A 358 -2.71 19.05 9.02
CA SER A 358 -3.52 20.22 9.29
C SER A 358 -2.81 21.10 10.32
N ASP A 359 -1.95 21.98 9.81
CA ASP A 359 -1.34 23.09 10.56
C ASP A 359 -1.56 24.40 9.78
N LEU A 360 -1.38 25.55 10.43
CA LEU A 360 -1.62 26.86 9.80
C LEU A 360 -0.73 27.11 8.58
N GLY A 361 0.53 26.67 8.61
CA GLY A 361 1.46 26.84 7.49
C GLY A 361 1.06 25.98 6.30
N SER A 362 0.71 24.72 6.54
CA SER A 362 0.22 23.84 5.48
C SER A 362 -1.16 24.24 4.95
N LEU A 363 -2.01 24.90 5.74
CA LEU A 363 -3.28 25.45 5.28
C LEU A 363 -3.08 26.60 4.28
N ASP A 364 -2.17 27.54 4.56
CA ASP A 364 -1.90 28.66 3.65
C ASP A 364 -1.42 28.17 2.28
N ILE A 365 -0.55 27.16 2.25
CA ILE A 365 -0.07 26.53 1.01
C ILE A 365 -1.22 25.93 0.20
N ALA A 366 -2.12 25.18 0.86
CA ALA A 366 -3.24 24.55 0.19
C ALA A 366 -4.24 25.57 -0.36
N LEU A 367 -4.47 26.66 0.37
CA LEU A 367 -5.34 27.76 -0.07
C LEU A 367 -4.73 28.53 -1.26
N ASP A 368 -3.41 28.75 -1.27
CA ASP A 368 -2.72 29.34 -2.42
C ASP A 368 -2.86 28.47 -3.68
N PHE A 369 -2.70 27.15 -3.53
CA PHE A 369 -2.89 26.19 -4.61
C PHE A 369 -4.32 26.22 -5.19
N LEU A 370 -5.34 26.21 -4.32
CA LEU A 370 -6.74 26.34 -4.74
C LEU A 370 -6.99 27.67 -5.45
N TYR A 371 -6.46 28.78 -4.93
CA TYR A 371 -6.64 30.11 -5.52
C TYR A 371 -6.13 30.15 -6.96
N ARG A 372 -4.90 29.72 -7.22
CA ARG A 372 -4.29 29.74 -8.57
C ARG A 372 -5.10 28.91 -9.58
N ARG A 373 -5.62 27.75 -9.15
CA ARG A 373 -6.35 26.84 -10.04
C ARG A 373 -7.79 27.28 -10.31
N SER A 374 -8.39 28.05 -9.41
CA SER A 374 -9.74 28.60 -9.61
C SER A 374 -9.81 29.64 -10.73
N GLN A 375 -8.74 30.41 -10.95
CA GLN A 375 -8.69 31.53 -11.92
C GLN A 375 -8.95 31.08 -13.37
N SER A 376 -8.63 29.84 -13.73
CA SER A 376 -8.79 29.31 -15.09
C SER A 376 -10.16 28.68 -15.35
N LYS A 377 -11.00 28.45 -14.33
CA LYS A 377 -12.24 27.65 -14.45
C LYS A 377 -13.53 28.34 -14.01
N GLY A 378 -13.46 29.52 -13.38
CA GLY A 378 -14.65 30.26 -12.95
C GLY A 378 -15.54 29.53 -11.91
N LEU A 379 -15.00 28.51 -11.23
CA LEU A 379 -15.70 27.72 -10.23
C LEU A 379 -15.67 28.42 -8.86
N ARG A 380 -16.77 28.28 -8.11
CA ARG A 380 -16.89 28.82 -6.75
C ARG A 380 -15.91 28.14 -5.80
N ARG A 381 -15.21 28.89 -4.96
CA ARG A 381 -14.18 28.35 -4.05
C ARG A 381 -14.74 27.94 -2.69
N THR A 382 -14.66 26.65 -2.40
CA THR A 382 -15.14 26.06 -1.14
C THR A 382 -14.00 25.38 -0.38
N LEU A 383 -13.93 25.63 0.93
CA LEU A 383 -12.99 24.96 1.85
C LEU A 383 -13.77 24.01 2.77
N ILE A 384 -13.43 22.73 2.76
CA ILE A 384 -13.81 21.77 3.80
C ILE A 384 -12.63 21.61 4.74
N LEU A 385 -12.78 22.05 6.00
CA LEU A 385 -11.71 22.11 6.98
C LEU A 385 -12.09 21.35 8.26
N SER A 386 -11.27 20.39 8.68
CA SER A 386 -11.43 19.77 10.00
C SER A 386 -10.88 20.64 11.13
N ASP A 387 -11.06 20.24 12.39
CA ASP A 387 -10.27 20.83 13.48
C ASP A 387 -8.77 20.73 13.17
N ILE A 388 -8.04 21.83 13.40
CA ILE A 388 -6.58 21.90 13.36
C ILE A 388 -6.06 21.54 14.75
N LEU A 389 -5.31 20.45 14.86
CA LEU A 389 -4.83 19.91 16.13
C LEU A 389 -3.38 20.32 16.39
N GLU A 390 -2.92 20.19 17.64
CA GLU A 390 -1.47 20.18 17.97
C GLU A 390 -0.74 21.47 17.57
N THR A 391 -1.40 22.63 17.79
CA THR A 391 -0.87 23.96 17.41
C THR A 391 -0.26 24.74 18.59
N GLY A 392 -0.47 24.30 19.84
CA GLY A 392 -0.09 25.06 21.04
C GLY A 392 -0.79 26.41 21.22
N GLN A 393 -1.73 26.77 20.35
CA GLN A 393 -2.51 28.01 20.45
C GLN A 393 -3.88 27.75 21.07
N ASN A 394 -4.44 28.74 21.77
CA ASN A 394 -5.83 28.65 22.19
C ASN A 394 -6.77 28.76 20.97
N THR A 395 -7.82 27.94 20.98
CA THR A 395 -8.80 27.80 19.90
C THR A 395 -9.30 29.15 19.32
N PRO A 396 -9.62 30.20 20.12
CA PRO A 396 -10.09 31.47 19.57
C PRO A 396 -9.04 32.27 18.78
N THR A 397 -7.74 32.10 19.09
CA THR A 397 -6.65 32.78 18.36
C THR A 397 -6.33 32.02 17.08
N LEU A 398 -6.27 30.70 17.16
CA LEU A 398 -6.08 29.82 16.00
C LEU A 398 -7.12 30.11 14.91
N TYR A 399 -8.41 30.04 15.25
CA TYR A 399 -9.46 30.25 14.24
C TYR A 399 -9.63 31.72 13.82
N ARG A 400 -9.05 32.68 14.55
CA ARG A 400 -8.91 34.05 14.05
C ARG A 400 -7.90 34.10 12.89
N GLN A 401 -6.77 33.41 13.03
CA GLN A 401 -5.75 33.32 11.97
C GLN A 401 -6.28 32.52 10.77
N VAL A 402 -6.97 31.40 11.01
CA VAL A 402 -7.66 30.65 9.94
C VAL A 402 -8.65 31.53 9.19
N ALA A 403 -9.50 32.28 9.90
CA ALA A 403 -10.46 33.19 9.25
C ALA A 403 -9.78 34.29 8.42
N GLN A 404 -8.64 34.81 8.89
CA GLN A 404 -7.83 35.76 8.12
C GLN A 404 -7.28 35.14 6.82
N LEU A 405 -6.75 33.91 6.88
CA LEU A 405 -6.27 33.17 5.70
C LEU A 405 -7.39 32.87 4.69
N VAL A 406 -8.54 32.43 5.19
CA VAL A 406 -9.73 32.14 4.37
C VAL A 406 -10.19 33.41 3.62
N ASN A 407 -10.21 34.56 4.30
CA ASN A 407 -10.59 35.83 3.69
C ASN A 407 -9.54 36.35 2.70
N SER A 408 -8.25 36.27 3.04
CA SER A 408 -7.16 36.78 2.17
C SER A 408 -7.04 36.01 0.86
N ARG A 409 -7.44 34.73 0.86
CA ARG A 409 -7.40 33.83 -0.31
C ARG A 409 -8.72 33.79 -1.11
N GLY A 410 -9.71 34.61 -0.71
CA GLY A 410 -10.98 34.75 -1.41
C GLY A 410 -11.85 33.50 -1.41
N ILE A 411 -11.81 32.70 -0.34
CA ILE A 411 -12.72 31.57 -0.17
C ILE A 411 -14.15 32.09 0.01
N GLU A 412 -15.11 31.51 -0.71
CA GLU A 412 -16.49 31.98 -0.74
C GLU A 412 -17.40 31.16 0.18
N ARG A 413 -17.00 29.92 0.49
CA ARG A 413 -17.73 29.00 1.36
C ARG A 413 -16.79 28.17 2.22
N ILE A 414 -17.14 27.99 3.50
CA ILE A 414 -16.44 27.09 4.43
C ILE A 414 -17.38 26.05 5.04
N ILE A 415 -16.93 24.80 5.06
CA ILE A 415 -17.59 23.68 5.72
C ILE A 415 -16.64 23.18 6.80
N GLY A 416 -16.94 23.49 8.05
CA GLY A 416 -16.11 23.07 9.18
C GLY A 416 -16.55 21.72 9.76
N VAL A 417 -15.59 20.86 10.11
CA VAL A 417 -15.85 19.55 10.72
C VAL A 417 -15.05 19.39 12.01
N GLY A 418 -15.73 19.32 13.15
CA GLY A 418 -15.11 19.20 14.47
C GLY A 418 -15.64 20.25 15.46
N ASN A 419 -15.43 19.99 16.74
CA ASN A 419 -16.02 20.78 17.81
C ASN A 419 -15.33 22.14 17.97
N GLU A 420 -14.02 22.21 17.76
CA GLU A 420 -13.26 23.44 17.97
C GLU A 420 -13.57 24.48 16.90
N ILE A 421 -13.54 24.09 15.63
CA ILE A 421 -13.89 24.96 14.50
C ILE A 421 -15.36 25.40 14.57
N SER A 422 -16.26 24.49 14.98
CA SER A 422 -17.68 24.78 15.17
C SER A 422 -17.90 25.82 16.25
N SER A 423 -17.19 25.73 17.39
CA SER A 423 -17.29 26.73 18.47
C SER A 423 -16.85 28.14 18.04
N CYS A 424 -16.03 28.22 16.98
CA CYS A 424 -15.51 29.45 16.42
C CYS A 424 -16.22 29.90 15.14
N ALA A 425 -17.39 29.34 14.82
CA ALA A 425 -18.17 29.66 13.62
C ALA A 425 -18.39 31.17 13.41
N ALA A 426 -18.54 31.95 14.48
CA ALA A 426 -18.72 33.40 14.44
C ALA A 426 -17.53 34.17 13.83
N ARG A 427 -16.34 33.55 13.70
CA ARG A 427 -15.13 34.16 13.13
C ARG A 427 -15.12 34.22 11.60
N PHE A 428 -15.92 33.38 10.95
CA PHE A 428 -15.99 33.31 9.49
C PHE A 428 -17.16 34.18 8.99
N ASN A 429 -16.86 35.19 8.16
CA ASN A 429 -17.86 36.12 7.61
C ASN A 429 -18.24 35.77 6.15
N ILE A 430 -18.16 34.49 5.81
CA ILE A 430 -18.50 33.92 4.49
C ILE A 430 -19.62 32.91 4.65
N GLU A 431 -20.13 32.34 3.55
CA GLU A 431 -21.08 31.24 3.64
C GLU A 431 -20.46 30.09 4.45
N LYS A 432 -21.16 29.63 5.49
CA LYS A 432 -20.58 28.70 6.47
C LYS A 432 -21.58 27.69 7.00
N THR A 433 -21.12 26.45 7.12
CA THR A 433 -21.85 25.34 7.76
C THR A 433 -20.87 24.50 8.56
N PHE A 434 -21.30 23.96 9.70
CA PHE A 434 -20.44 23.23 10.63
C PHE A 434 -21.06 21.92 11.07
N TYR A 435 -20.23 20.89 11.21
CA TYR A 435 -20.64 19.53 11.58
C TYR A 435 -19.74 18.99 12.70
N PRO A 436 -20.29 18.18 13.63
CA PRO A 436 -19.50 17.62 14.73
C PRO A 436 -18.45 16.60 14.27
N ASP A 437 -18.76 15.85 13.21
CA ASP A 437 -17.89 14.81 12.64
C ASP A 437 -18.13 14.62 11.14
N THR A 438 -17.22 13.89 10.49
CA THR A 438 -17.26 13.63 9.04
C THR A 438 -18.50 12.82 8.65
N ALA A 439 -18.97 11.93 9.52
CA ALA A 439 -20.15 11.11 9.25
C ALA A 439 -21.44 11.97 9.21
N ALA A 440 -21.55 12.99 10.06
CA ALA A 440 -22.65 13.95 10.06
C ALA A 440 -22.65 14.79 8.77
N LEU A 441 -21.49 15.26 8.34
CA LEU A 441 -21.34 15.95 7.06
C LEU A 441 -21.78 15.05 5.90
N ILE A 442 -21.27 13.82 5.82
CA ILE A 442 -21.62 12.84 4.78
C ILE A 442 -23.12 12.57 4.76
N ARG A 443 -23.74 12.33 5.92
CA ARG A 443 -25.20 12.10 6.02
C ARG A 443 -26.00 13.29 5.46
N THR A 444 -25.56 14.51 5.73
CA THR A 444 -26.24 15.73 5.28
C THR A 444 -26.13 15.91 3.76
N ILE A 445 -24.96 15.61 3.18
CA ILE A 445 -24.75 15.58 1.73
C ILE A 445 -25.64 14.51 1.09
N GLN A 446 -25.65 13.29 1.64
CA GLN A 446 -26.42 12.16 1.11
C GLN A 446 -27.94 12.39 1.17
N ARG A 447 -28.43 13.11 2.18
CA ARG A 447 -29.86 13.51 2.29
C ARG A 447 -30.24 14.67 1.38
N GLY A 448 -29.28 15.29 0.67
CA GLY A 448 -29.53 16.44 -0.20
C GLY A 448 -29.77 17.75 0.54
N GLU A 449 -29.52 17.77 1.85
CA GLU A 449 -29.64 18.95 2.71
C GLU A 449 -28.48 19.94 2.51
N LEU A 450 -27.30 19.44 2.11
CA LEU A 450 -26.14 20.23 1.70
C LEU A 450 -25.82 19.98 0.23
N ARG A 451 -26.03 20.99 -0.63
CA ARG A 451 -25.72 20.91 -2.06
C ARG A 451 -24.35 21.50 -2.37
N LEU A 452 -23.57 20.77 -3.17
CA LEU A 452 -22.24 21.13 -3.68
C LEU A 452 -22.28 20.96 -5.21
N GLU A 453 -22.30 22.07 -5.94
CA GLU A 453 -22.48 22.07 -7.40
C GLU A 453 -21.71 23.24 -8.03
N ASN A 454 -20.97 22.99 -9.12
CA ASN A 454 -20.14 24.00 -9.80
C ASN A 454 -19.08 24.67 -8.89
N GLU A 455 -18.48 23.90 -7.99
CA GLU A 455 -17.49 24.39 -7.01
C GLU A 455 -16.11 23.73 -7.20
N ILE A 456 -15.03 24.46 -6.86
CA ILE A 456 -13.71 23.89 -6.59
C ILE A 456 -13.55 23.77 -5.07
N ILE A 457 -13.39 22.52 -4.61
CA ILE A 457 -13.50 22.16 -3.20
C ILE A 457 -12.14 21.68 -2.70
N LEU A 458 -11.50 22.44 -1.80
CA LEU A 458 -10.33 21.99 -1.05
C LEU A 458 -10.76 21.24 0.19
N ILE A 459 -10.33 19.98 0.30
CA ILE A 459 -10.57 19.10 1.43
C ILE A 459 -9.28 19.04 2.25
N LYS A 460 -9.25 19.70 3.41
CA LYS A 460 -8.07 19.73 4.28
C LYS A 460 -8.45 19.32 5.70
N GLY A 461 -7.72 18.39 6.29
CA GLY A 461 -8.01 17.96 7.65
C GLY A 461 -6.91 17.13 8.28
N ALA A 462 -6.99 17.01 9.62
CA ALA A 462 -6.13 16.12 10.37
C ALA A 462 -6.57 14.67 10.12
N ARG A 463 -5.60 13.76 10.01
CA ARG A 463 -5.83 12.34 9.66
C ARG A 463 -6.92 11.65 10.48
N LYS A 464 -7.11 12.03 11.75
CA LYS A 464 -8.15 11.46 12.63
C LYS A 464 -9.59 11.64 12.12
N PHE A 465 -9.83 12.61 11.24
CA PHE A 465 -11.17 12.92 10.73
C PHE A 465 -11.56 12.08 9.51
N GLY A 466 -10.64 11.32 8.90
CA GLY A 466 -10.99 10.33 7.87
C GLY A 466 -11.70 10.90 6.64
N PHE A 467 -11.24 12.05 6.12
CA PHE A 467 -11.81 12.72 4.95
C PHE A 467 -11.70 11.93 3.63
N ASP A 468 -11.03 10.78 3.64
CA ASP A 468 -11.02 9.82 2.52
C ASP A 468 -12.45 9.38 2.18
N SER A 469 -13.25 9.04 3.21
CA SER A 469 -14.65 8.66 3.06
C SER A 469 -15.54 9.78 2.48
N LEU A 470 -15.24 11.04 2.82
CA LEU A 470 -15.94 12.19 2.26
C LEU A 470 -15.61 12.36 0.78
N THR A 471 -14.34 12.18 0.42
CA THR A 471 -13.87 12.28 -0.97
C THR A 471 -14.59 11.26 -1.86
N GLU A 472 -14.75 10.02 -1.41
CA GLU A 472 -15.48 8.96 -2.13
C GLU A 472 -16.96 9.28 -2.38
N VAL A 473 -17.60 10.01 -1.46
CA VAL A 473 -19.01 10.40 -1.55
C VAL A 473 -19.20 11.54 -2.55
N LEU A 474 -18.25 12.46 -2.63
CA LEU A 474 -18.30 13.63 -3.50
C LEU A 474 -17.89 13.32 -4.95
N GLU A 475 -17.27 12.18 -5.20
CA GLU A 475 -16.83 11.74 -6.53
C GLU A 475 -17.98 11.20 -7.42
N LYS A 476 -18.01 11.52 -8.73
CA LYS A 476 -19.12 11.19 -9.66
C LYS A 476 -19.23 9.68 -9.99
N LYS A 477 -20.43 9.06 -9.87
CA LYS A 477 -20.72 7.61 -10.14
C LYS A 477 -22.12 7.39 -10.79
N VAL A 478 -22.31 6.55 -11.84
CA VAL A 478 -23.61 6.28 -12.57
C VAL A 478 -23.65 4.80 -13.04
N HIS A 479 -24.71 3.99 -12.84
CA HIS A 479 -24.73 2.57 -13.32
C HIS A 479 -26.11 1.93 -13.66
N GLU A 480 -26.30 1.40 -14.89
CA GLU A 480 -27.49 0.67 -15.44
C GLU A 480 -27.28 -0.86 -15.64
N THR A 481 -26.04 -1.32 -15.85
CA THR A 481 -25.67 -2.76 -15.98
C THR A 481 -24.84 -3.18 -14.77
N ILE A 482 -25.14 -4.36 -14.21
CA ILE A 482 -24.53 -4.84 -12.96
C ILE A 482 -24.02 -6.28 -13.04
N LEU A 483 -22.91 -6.55 -12.37
CA LEU A 483 -22.39 -7.88 -12.05
C LEU A 483 -22.64 -8.13 -10.56
N GLU A 484 -23.60 -8.99 -10.24
CA GLU A 484 -23.83 -9.46 -8.88
C GLU A 484 -22.81 -10.53 -8.51
N VAL A 485 -22.23 -10.44 -7.31
CA VAL A 485 -21.19 -11.33 -6.81
C VAL A 485 -21.63 -11.93 -5.47
N ASN A 486 -21.87 -13.23 -5.44
CA ASN A 486 -22.27 -13.97 -4.24
C ASN A 486 -21.04 -14.42 -3.44
N LEU A 487 -20.76 -13.71 -2.35
CA LEU A 487 -19.65 -14.03 -1.45
C LEU A 487 -19.89 -15.33 -0.67
N GLY A 488 -21.15 -15.62 -0.31
CA GLY A 488 -21.52 -16.89 0.35
C GLY A 488 -21.20 -18.11 -0.51
N ALA A 489 -21.53 -18.06 -1.80
CA ALA A 489 -21.21 -19.10 -2.78
C ALA A 489 -19.69 -19.28 -2.93
N MET A 490 -18.93 -18.17 -2.96
CA MET A 490 -17.46 -18.22 -3.01
C MET A 490 -16.88 -18.92 -1.77
N ILE A 491 -17.41 -18.63 -0.58
CA ILE A 491 -16.98 -19.28 0.66
C ILE A 491 -17.36 -20.77 0.69
N ALA A 492 -18.53 -21.14 0.18
CA ALA A 492 -18.91 -22.55 0.04
C ALA A 492 -17.91 -23.29 -0.88
N ASN A 493 -17.52 -22.67 -2.00
CA ASN A 493 -16.51 -23.22 -2.89
C ASN A 493 -15.14 -23.32 -2.20
N LEU A 494 -14.69 -22.28 -1.51
CA LEU A 494 -13.43 -22.29 -0.74
C LEU A 494 -13.39 -23.46 0.25
N ASN A 495 -14.47 -23.64 1.02
CA ASN A 495 -14.57 -24.69 2.04
C ASN A 495 -14.62 -26.09 1.43
N TYR A 496 -15.28 -26.25 0.28
CA TYR A 496 -15.25 -27.51 -0.46
C TYR A 496 -13.83 -27.95 -0.81
N TYR A 497 -13.01 -27.03 -1.34
CA TYR A 497 -11.61 -27.35 -1.68
C TYR A 497 -10.74 -27.53 -0.44
N ARG A 498 -10.93 -26.73 0.63
CA ARG A 498 -10.25 -26.94 1.91
C ARG A 498 -10.51 -28.33 2.50
N GLY A 499 -11.74 -28.84 2.38
CA GLY A 499 -12.11 -30.18 2.84
C GLY A 499 -11.37 -31.32 2.13
N LYS A 500 -10.67 -31.05 1.03
CA LYS A 500 -9.83 -32.03 0.30
C LYS A 500 -8.35 -31.95 0.70
N LEU A 501 -7.95 -31.00 1.53
CA LEU A 501 -6.56 -30.76 1.89
C LEU A 501 -6.19 -31.41 3.24
N LYS A 502 -4.90 -31.67 3.42
CA LYS A 502 -4.37 -31.99 4.75
C LYS A 502 -4.44 -30.73 5.64
N PRO A 503 -4.63 -30.88 6.97
CA PRO A 503 -4.77 -29.74 7.88
C PRO A 503 -3.62 -28.71 7.82
N GLU A 504 -2.39 -29.17 7.55
CA GLU A 504 -1.19 -28.34 7.46
C GLU A 504 -0.96 -27.70 6.09
N THR A 505 -1.69 -28.11 5.05
CA THR A 505 -1.51 -27.62 3.69
C THR A 505 -2.11 -26.23 3.52
N LYS A 506 -1.28 -25.26 3.15
CA LYS A 506 -1.68 -23.87 2.92
C LYS A 506 -2.46 -23.69 1.62
N MET A 507 -3.16 -22.57 1.49
CA MET A 507 -3.89 -22.23 0.26
C MET A 507 -3.57 -20.83 -0.27
N VAL A 508 -3.26 -20.77 -1.57
CA VAL A 508 -3.23 -19.54 -2.36
C VAL A 508 -4.57 -19.41 -3.10
N CYS A 509 -5.27 -18.29 -2.94
CA CYS A 509 -6.44 -17.98 -3.77
C CYS A 509 -6.08 -16.99 -4.89
N MET A 510 -6.47 -17.34 -6.11
CA MET A 510 -6.19 -16.50 -7.29
C MET A 510 -7.20 -15.36 -7.40
N VAL A 511 -6.72 -14.12 -7.32
CA VAL A 511 -7.51 -12.87 -7.41
C VAL A 511 -7.04 -11.95 -8.55
N LYS A 512 -6.28 -12.51 -9.52
CA LYS A 512 -5.77 -11.82 -10.70
C LYS A 512 -6.86 -11.42 -11.70
N ALA A 513 -6.57 -10.44 -12.55
CA ALA A 513 -7.50 -9.91 -13.56
C ALA A 513 -8.81 -9.44 -12.90
N SER A 514 -8.66 -8.62 -11.86
CA SER A 514 -9.77 -8.16 -11.01
C SER A 514 -10.63 -9.31 -10.46
N ALA A 515 -10.00 -10.33 -9.88
CA ALA A 515 -10.66 -11.55 -9.40
C ALA A 515 -11.55 -12.20 -10.49
N TYR A 516 -10.99 -12.44 -11.66
CA TYR A 516 -11.71 -12.90 -12.85
C TYR A 516 -12.99 -12.08 -13.11
N GLY A 517 -12.84 -10.75 -13.14
CA GLY A 517 -13.94 -9.82 -13.38
C GLY A 517 -14.86 -9.55 -12.19
N ALA A 518 -14.83 -10.35 -11.11
CA ALA A 518 -15.70 -10.17 -9.94
C ALA A 518 -15.37 -8.92 -9.10
N GLY A 519 -14.18 -8.35 -9.26
CA GLY A 519 -13.68 -7.20 -8.51
C GLY A 519 -12.71 -7.61 -7.40
N SER A 520 -11.51 -7.03 -7.42
CA SER A 520 -10.38 -7.49 -6.61
C SER A 520 -10.55 -7.30 -5.10
N TYR A 521 -11.00 -6.12 -4.66
CA TYR A 521 -10.99 -5.75 -3.23
C TYR A 521 -11.93 -6.59 -2.35
N GLU A 522 -13.23 -6.62 -2.66
CA GLU A 522 -14.20 -7.32 -1.80
C GLU A 522 -13.92 -8.82 -1.76
N ILE A 523 -13.52 -9.41 -2.89
CA ILE A 523 -13.07 -10.81 -2.94
C ILE A 523 -11.85 -11.02 -2.03
N ALA A 524 -10.80 -10.20 -2.17
CA ALA A 524 -9.61 -10.31 -1.34
C ALA A 524 -9.89 -10.13 0.15
N LYS A 525 -10.79 -9.20 0.50
CA LYS A 525 -11.22 -8.93 1.87
C LYS A 525 -11.93 -10.14 2.47
N THR A 526 -12.93 -10.68 1.77
CA THR A 526 -13.66 -11.87 2.20
C THR A 526 -12.72 -13.06 2.37
N LEU A 527 -11.81 -13.31 1.42
CA LEU A 527 -10.83 -14.40 1.54
C LEU A 527 -9.88 -14.23 2.73
N GLN A 528 -9.48 -12.99 3.04
CA GLN A 528 -8.67 -12.69 4.22
C GLN A 528 -9.45 -12.92 5.52
N GLU A 529 -10.70 -12.50 5.61
CA GLU A 529 -11.57 -12.72 6.78
C GLU A 529 -11.78 -14.23 7.03
N HIS A 530 -11.73 -15.04 5.98
CA HIS A 530 -11.75 -16.50 6.05
C HIS A 530 -10.34 -17.13 6.17
N HIS A 531 -9.33 -16.36 6.56
CA HIS A 531 -7.97 -16.81 6.88
C HIS A 531 -7.28 -17.60 5.75
N VAL A 532 -7.42 -17.17 4.50
CA VAL A 532 -6.61 -17.70 3.40
C VAL A 532 -5.14 -17.30 3.61
N ASP A 533 -4.20 -18.24 3.40
CA ASP A 533 -2.78 -18.00 3.67
C ASP A 533 -2.15 -16.99 2.71
N TYR A 534 -2.52 -17.06 1.44
CA TYR A 534 -1.96 -16.25 0.36
C TYR A 534 -3.03 -15.86 -0.66
N LEU A 535 -2.92 -14.64 -1.18
CA LEU A 535 -3.59 -14.18 -2.38
C LEU A 535 -2.59 -14.11 -3.53
N ALA A 536 -3.04 -14.27 -4.77
CA ALA A 536 -2.19 -14.09 -5.95
C ALA A 536 -2.86 -13.20 -7.00
N VAL A 537 -2.17 -12.14 -7.39
CA VAL A 537 -2.57 -11.17 -8.43
C VAL A 537 -1.63 -11.28 -9.65
N ALA A 538 -2.01 -10.70 -10.78
CA ALA A 538 -1.18 -10.74 -11.97
C ALA A 538 0.03 -9.80 -11.84
N VAL A 539 -0.21 -8.54 -11.52
CA VAL A 539 0.79 -7.46 -11.56
C VAL A 539 0.84 -6.70 -10.24
N ALA A 540 1.93 -5.96 -10.02
CA ALA A 540 2.17 -5.23 -8.78
C ALA A 540 1.09 -4.17 -8.50
N ASP A 541 0.54 -3.54 -9.53
CA ASP A 541 -0.49 -2.50 -9.37
C ASP A 541 -1.75 -3.06 -8.71
N GLU A 542 -2.25 -4.21 -9.17
CA GLU A 542 -3.37 -4.93 -8.53
C GLU A 542 -3.07 -5.22 -7.05
N GLY A 543 -1.85 -5.66 -6.73
CA GLY A 543 -1.44 -5.93 -5.35
C GLY A 543 -1.34 -4.66 -4.49
N SER A 544 -0.85 -3.56 -5.07
CA SER A 544 -0.74 -2.27 -4.40
C SER A 544 -2.11 -1.67 -4.07
N GLU A 545 -3.09 -1.84 -4.97
CA GLU A 545 -4.47 -1.41 -4.77
C GLU A 545 -5.11 -2.18 -3.60
N LEU A 546 -4.93 -3.50 -3.54
CA LEU A 546 -5.40 -4.31 -2.42
C LEU A 546 -4.77 -3.86 -1.09
N ARG A 547 -3.47 -3.56 -1.09
CA ARG A 547 -2.77 -3.05 0.10
C ARG A 547 -3.30 -1.69 0.54
N LYS A 548 -3.51 -0.76 -0.38
CA LYS A 548 -4.11 0.56 -0.10
C LYS A 548 -5.52 0.42 0.48
N ALA A 549 -6.26 -0.59 0.03
CA ALA A 549 -7.60 -0.90 0.52
C ALA A 549 -7.63 -1.67 1.86
N GLY A 550 -6.47 -1.99 2.46
CA GLY A 550 -6.38 -2.57 3.80
C GLY A 550 -6.21 -4.09 3.84
N ILE A 551 -5.93 -4.75 2.71
CA ILE A 551 -5.59 -6.18 2.68
C ILE A 551 -4.19 -6.38 3.27
N THR A 552 -4.10 -7.22 4.30
CA THR A 552 -2.88 -7.58 5.04
C THR A 552 -2.39 -9.00 4.75
N ALA A 553 -3.20 -9.87 4.14
CA ALA A 553 -2.79 -11.22 3.73
C ALA A 553 -1.57 -11.18 2.80
N ASN A 554 -0.77 -12.25 2.75
CA ASN A 554 0.39 -12.28 1.85
C ASN A 554 -0.07 -12.27 0.40
N ILE A 555 0.58 -11.50 -0.47
CA ILE A 555 0.17 -11.33 -1.87
C ILE A 555 1.34 -11.72 -2.78
N ILE A 556 1.11 -12.71 -3.65
CA ILE A 556 2.05 -13.15 -4.68
C ILE A 556 1.79 -12.37 -5.97
N ILE A 557 2.84 -11.84 -6.58
CA ILE A 557 2.80 -11.24 -7.92
C ILE A 557 3.23 -12.29 -8.95
N MET A 558 2.29 -12.74 -9.78
CA MET A 558 2.54 -13.83 -10.73
C MET A 558 3.31 -13.40 -11.97
N ASN A 559 3.26 -12.11 -12.33
CA ASN A 559 3.99 -11.53 -13.46
C ASN A 559 4.66 -10.22 -13.03
N PRO A 560 5.77 -10.29 -12.28
CA PRO A 560 6.44 -9.09 -11.81
C PRO A 560 7.16 -8.38 -12.97
N GLU A 561 6.81 -7.11 -13.16
CA GLU A 561 7.49 -6.22 -14.09
C GLU A 561 8.69 -5.55 -13.40
N MET A 562 9.82 -5.45 -14.11
CA MET A 562 11.05 -4.86 -13.55
C MET A 562 10.87 -3.40 -13.13
N THR A 563 10.02 -2.66 -13.85
CA THR A 563 9.65 -1.26 -13.54
C THR A 563 8.88 -1.13 -12.23
N ALA A 564 8.26 -2.21 -11.74
CA ALA A 564 7.38 -2.21 -10.59
C ALA A 564 8.01 -2.79 -9.31
N PHE A 565 9.31 -3.11 -9.32
CA PHE A 565 9.99 -3.66 -8.14
C PHE A 565 9.86 -2.77 -6.90
N LYS A 566 10.01 -1.45 -7.06
CA LYS A 566 9.82 -0.50 -5.96
C LYS A 566 8.42 -0.57 -5.37
N THR A 567 7.39 -0.62 -6.21
CA THR A 567 6.00 -0.84 -5.78
C THR A 567 5.87 -2.14 -4.98
N MET A 568 6.50 -3.23 -5.44
CA MET A 568 6.47 -4.50 -4.72
C MET A 568 7.13 -4.39 -3.34
N PHE A 569 8.28 -3.70 -3.22
CA PHE A 569 8.95 -3.49 -1.95
C PHE A 569 8.10 -2.64 -0.99
N ASP A 570 7.61 -1.49 -1.46
CA ASP A 570 6.83 -0.53 -0.67
C ASP A 570 5.54 -1.15 -0.10
N TYR A 571 4.91 -2.03 -0.88
CA TYR A 571 3.66 -2.68 -0.55
C TYR A 571 3.82 -4.12 -0.05
N LYS A 572 5.06 -4.62 0.14
CA LYS A 572 5.35 -5.99 0.58
C LYS A 572 4.59 -7.04 -0.26
N LEU A 573 4.80 -6.98 -1.57
CA LEU A 573 4.22 -7.90 -2.55
C LEU A 573 5.31 -8.87 -3.02
N GLU A 574 5.08 -10.17 -2.88
CA GLU A 574 6.10 -11.22 -3.06
C GLU A 574 6.16 -11.66 -4.54
N PRO A 575 7.25 -11.41 -5.31
CA PRO A 575 7.27 -11.69 -6.73
C PRO A 575 7.58 -13.15 -7.07
N GLU A 576 6.94 -13.64 -8.13
CA GLU A 576 7.34 -14.85 -8.86
C GLU A 576 8.67 -14.61 -9.59
N VAL A 577 9.67 -15.47 -9.38
CA VAL A 577 10.95 -15.39 -10.10
C VAL A 577 11.14 -16.63 -10.97
N TYR A 578 11.24 -16.40 -12.28
CA TYR A 578 11.24 -17.46 -13.30
C TYR A 578 12.44 -17.45 -14.25
N SER A 579 13.38 -16.51 -14.10
CA SER A 579 14.59 -16.43 -14.92
C SER A 579 15.74 -15.74 -14.19
N PHE A 580 16.98 -16.03 -14.62
CA PHE A 580 18.17 -15.36 -14.07
C PHE A 580 18.16 -13.85 -14.31
N HIS A 581 17.71 -13.40 -15.49
CA HIS A 581 17.62 -11.98 -15.80
C HIS A 581 16.71 -11.23 -14.82
N LEU A 582 15.55 -11.80 -14.51
CA LEU A 582 14.62 -11.24 -13.53
C LEU A 582 15.19 -11.29 -12.11
N LEU A 583 15.79 -12.41 -11.72
CA LEU A 583 16.43 -12.57 -10.42
C LEU A 583 17.53 -11.52 -10.20
N ASP A 584 18.42 -11.35 -11.19
CA ASP A 584 19.52 -10.40 -11.14
C ASP A 584 19.04 -8.96 -11.08
N ALA A 585 18.03 -8.60 -11.87
CA ALA A 585 17.44 -7.28 -11.85
C ALA A 585 16.76 -6.98 -10.50
N LEU A 586 16.02 -7.95 -9.95
CA LEU A 586 15.34 -7.80 -8.66
C LEU A 586 16.34 -7.65 -7.52
N ILE A 587 17.41 -8.45 -7.50
CA ILE A 587 18.48 -8.35 -6.50
C ILE A 587 19.14 -6.98 -6.58
N LYS A 588 19.51 -6.53 -7.78
CA LYS A 588 20.13 -5.22 -7.99
C LYS A 588 19.24 -4.07 -7.50
N GLU A 589 17.94 -4.11 -7.80
CA GLU A 589 17.02 -3.04 -7.36
C GLU A 589 16.73 -3.13 -5.86
N ALA A 590 16.62 -4.33 -5.29
CA ALA A 590 16.48 -4.53 -3.85
C ALA A 590 17.71 -4.00 -3.10
N GLU A 591 18.93 -4.31 -3.57
CA GLU A 591 20.18 -3.78 -3.02
C GLU A 591 20.22 -2.25 -3.10
N LYS A 592 19.81 -1.67 -4.23
CA LYS A 592 19.73 -0.22 -4.43
C LYS A 592 18.75 0.46 -3.46
N GLU A 593 17.61 -0.15 -3.18
CA GLU A 593 16.62 0.36 -2.23
C GLU A 593 16.92 -0.01 -0.76
N GLY A 594 18.03 -0.72 -0.50
CA GLY A 594 18.42 -1.15 0.84
C GLY A 594 17.52 -2.25 1.42
N ILE A 595 16.86 -3.02 0.56
CA ILE A 595 15.99 -4.13 0.92
C ILE A 595 16.84 -5.39 1.11
N THR A 596 16.63 -6.09 2.21
CA THR A 596 17.26 -7.38 2.51
C THR A 596 16.23 -8.46 2.79
N ASN A 597 16.54 -9.71 2.43
CA ASN A 597 15.69 -10.88 2.63
C ASN A 597 14.26 -10.67 2.13
N PHE A 598 14.09 -10.04 0.96
CA PHE A 598 12.78 -9.87 0.35
C PHE A 598 12.24 -11.24 -0.12
N PRO A 599 11.05 -11.67 0.33
CA PRO A 599 10.52 -12.99 -0.03
C PRO A 599 10.19 -13.08 -1.52
N ILE A 600 10.67 -14.14 -2.16
CA ILE A 600 10.41 -14.45 -3.57
C ILE A 600 9.88 -15.87 -3.76
N HIS A 601 9.11 -16.09 -4.83
CA HIS A 601 8.54 -17.39 -5.19
C HIS A 601 9.23 -17.94 -6.44
N ILE A 602 10.08 -18.96 -6.28
CA ILE A 602 10.82 -19.57 -7.38
C ILE A 602 9.88 -20.40 -8.24
N LYS A 603 9.86 -20.14 -9.55
CA LYS A 603 9.08 -20.94 -10.50
C LYS A 603 9.97 -21.88 -11.28
N LEU A 604 9.57 -23.15 -11.31
CA LEU A 604 10.19 -24.20 -12.09
C LEU A 604 9.36 -24.47 -13.35
N ASP A 605 10.05 -24.76 -14.44
CA ASP A 605 9.42 -25.33 -15.62
C ASP A 605 9.50 -26.86 -15.56
N THR A 606 8.34 -27.50 -15.43
CA THR A 606 8.23 -28.96 -15.47
C THR A 606 7.53 -29.46 -16.72
N GLY A 607 7.65 -28.73 -17.84
CA GLY A 607 7.13 -29.13 -19.15
C GLY A 607 6.00 -28.26 -19.68
N MET A 608 5.73 -27.11 -19.06
CA MET A 608 4.81 -26.11 -19.63
C MET A 608 5.51 -25.21 -20.63
N HIS A 609 6.84 -25.03 -20.52
CA HIS A 609 7.68 -24.25 -21.44
C HIS A 609 7.21 -22.81 -21.65
N ARG A 610 6.53 -22.26 -20.63
CA ARG A 610 6.04 -20.88 -20.64
C ARG A 610 7.00 -19.96 -19.89
N LEU A 611 7.26 -20.26 -18.63
CA LEU A 611 8.15 -19.52 -17.73
C LEU A 611 8.61 -20.48 -16.61
N GLY A 612 9.86 -20.35 -16.18
CA GLY A 612 10.41 -21.08 -15.04
C GLY A 612 11.83 -21.57 -15.31
N PHE A 613 12.55 -21.85 -14.23
CA PHE A 613 13.87 -22.48 -14.28
C PHE A 613 13.73 -23.96 -14.63
N ALA A 614 14.62 -24.46 -15.50
CA ALA A 614 14.70 -25.88 -15.80
C ALA A 614 15.39 -26.64 -14.65
N LEU A 615 15.29 -27.97 -14.65
CA LEU A 615 15.98 -28.79 -13.65
C LEU A 615 17.51 -28.60 -13.72
N GLU A 616 18.05 -28.37 -14.92
CA GLU A 616 19.50 -28.16 -15.08
C GLU A 616 19.99 -26.81 -14.52
N ASP A 617 19.09 -25.85 -14.31
CA ASP A 617 19.41 -24.53 -13.77
C ASP A 617 19.63 -24.53 -12.25
N MET A 618 19.21 -25.59 -11.55
CA MET A 618 19.18 -25.64 -10.08
C MET A 618 20.54 -25.34 -9.42
N PRO A 619 21.67 -25.92 -9.86
CA PRO A 619 22.97 -25.61 -9.25
C PRO A 619 23.32 -24.11 -9.35
N ARG A 620 23.10 -23.52 -10.52
CA ARG A 620 23.38 -22.10 -10.78
C ARG A 620 22.43 -21.19 -10.00
N LEU A 621 21.15 -21.56 -9.90
CA LEU A 621 20.16 -20.82 -9.11
C LEU A 621 20.53 -20.81 -7.62
N ILE A 622 20.93 -21.97 -7.08
CA ILE A 622 21.37 -22.11 -5.68
C ILE A 622 22.61 -21.26 -5.43
N GLU A 623 23.63 -21.35 -6.30
CA GLU A 623 24.85 -20.54 -6.21
C GLU A 623 24.50 -19.05 -6.19
N ARG A 624 23.64 -18.63 -7.13
CA ARG A 624 23.25 -17.22 -7.26
C ARG A 624 22.49 -16.69 -6.05
N LEU A 625 21.59 -17.50 -5.48
CA LEU A 625 20.82 -17.15 -4.28
C LEU A 625 21.69 -17.12 -3.02
N LYS A 626 22.74 -17.94 -2.94
CA LYS A 626 23.71 -17.90 -1.82
C LYS A 626 24.67 -16.71 -1.88
N GLY A 627 24.94 -16.20 -3.07
CA GLY A 627 25.89 -15.09 -3.28
C GLY A 627 25.34 -13.69 -3.04
N GLN A 628 24.20 -13.54 -2.34
CA GLN A 628 23.46 -12.29 -2.19
C GLN A 628 22.62 -12.31 -0.90
N ASN A 629 22.20 -11.14 -0.41
CA ASN A 629 21.38 -11.00 0.82
C ASN A 629 20.08 -10.20 0.58
N ALA A 630 19.80 -9.83 -0.66
CA ALA A 630 18.70 -8.96 -1.04
C ALA A 630 17.35 -9.69 -1.03
N VAL A 631 17.32 -10.94 -1.50
CA VAL A 631 16.11 -11.76 -1.65
C VAL A 631 16.25 -13.09 -0.92
N ILE A 632 15.12 -13.69 -0.53
CA ILE A 632 15.05 -15.00 0.11
C ILE A 632 13.96 -15.86 -0.54
N ALA A 633 14.29 -17.10 -0.88
CA ALA A 633 13.32 -18.03 -1.46
C ALA A 633 12.27 -18.42 -0.41
N ARG A 634 11.06 -17.86 -0.53
CA ARG A 634 9.93 -18.14 0.36
C ARG A 634 9.20 -19.42 -0.05
N SER A 635 9.07 -19.64 -1.36
CA SER A 635 8.48 -20.85 -1.91
C SER A 635 9.11 -21.25 -3.24
N VAL A 636 8.82 -22.47 -3.67
CA VAL A 636 9.10 -23.00 -5.00
C VAL A 636 7.86 -23.68 -5.57
N PHE A 637 7.58 -23.46 -6.86
CA PHE A 637 6.36 -23.96 -7.48
C PHE A 637 6.47 -24.23 -8.98
N SER A 638 5.52 -25.01 -9.52
CA SER A 638 5.32 -25.20 -10.96
C SER A 638 3.81 -25.22 -11.29
N HIS A 639 3.46 -25.24 -12.59
CA HIS A 639 2.11 -25.41 -13.10
C HIS A 639 1.92 -26.79 -13.77
N LEU A 640 0.82 -27.46 -13.42
CA LEU A 640 0.38 -28.65 -14.14
C LEU A 640 -0.25 -28.26 -15.48
N VAL A 641 0.13 -28.94 -16.56
CA VAL A 641 -0.27 -28.62 -17.94
C VAL A 641 -1.67 -29.11 -18.27
N GLY A 642 -2.00 -30.34 -17.85
CA GLY A 642 -3.24 -31.02 -18.25
C GLY A 642 -3.94 -31.71 -17.10
N SER A 643 -3.85 -31.15 -15.89
CA SER A 643 -4.45 -31.75 -14.68
C SER A 643 -5.98 -31.77 -14.71
N ASP A 644 -6.62 -31.07 -15.64
CA ASP A 644 -8.05 -31.07 -15.95
C ASP A 644 -8.50 -32.29 -16.77
N SER A 645 -7.60 -32.94 -17.53
CA SER A 645 -7.96 -34.06 -18.41
C SER A 645 -7.27 -35.37 -18.04
N GLN A 646 -8.02 -36.48 -18.07
CA GLN A 646 -7.49 -37.82 -17.77
C GLN A 646 -6.46 -38.32 -18.79
N GLN A 647 -6.55 -37.86 -20.04
CA GLN A 647 -5.63 -38.29 -21.10
C GLN A 647 -4.18 -37.85 -20.85
N PHE A 648 -3.96 -36.84 -19.99
CA PHE A 648 -2.64 -36.28 -19.68
C PHE A 648 -2.08 -36.72 -18.32
N ASP A 649 -2.66 -37.75 -17.70
CA ASP A 649 -2.27 -38.19 -16.37
C ASP A 649 -0.84 -38.70 -16.27
N SER A 650 -0.38 -39.44 -17.28
CA SER A 650 1.01 -39.91 -17.35
C SER A 650 1.99 -38.74 -17.38
N PHE A 651 1.69 -37.72 -18.19
CA PHE A 651 2.48 -36.50 -18.27
C PHE A 651 2.44 -35.72 -16.95
N THR A 652 1.27 -35.54 -16.36
CA THR A 652 1.08 -34.82 -15.09
C THR A 652 1.88 -35.46 -13.95
N ARG A 653 1.91 -36.81 -13.85
CA ARG A 653 2.74 -37.52 -12.86
C ARG A 653 4.23 -37.25 -13.08
N ARG A 654 4.70 -37.27 -14.33
CA ARG A 654 6.09 -36.92 -14.66
C ARG A 654 6.43 -35.48 -14.25
N GLN A 655 5.50 -34.53 -14.41
CA GLN A 655 5.72 -33.14 -13.94
C GLN A 655 5.90 -33.08 -12.43
N ILE A 656 5.12 -33.85 -11.66
CA ILE A 656 5.18 -33.90 -10.20
C ILE A 656 6.53 -34.48 -9.75
N GLU A 657 6.99 -35.57 -10.37
CA GLU A 657 8.30 -36.18 -10.08
C GLU A 657 9.46 -35.21 -10.35
N MET A 658 9.43 -34.50 -11.50
CA MET A 658 10.43 -33.49 -11.83
C MET A 658 10.44 -32.34 -10.84
N PHE A 659 9.25 -31.85 -10.45
CA PHE A 659 9.09 -30.79 -9.46
C PHE A 659 9.63 -31.21 -8.08
N GLU A 660 9.31 -32.43 -7.64
CA GLU A 660 9.75 -32.96 -6.36
C GLU A 660 11.28 -33.02 -6.30
N LYS A 661 11.92 -33.54 -7.34
CA LYS A 661 13.39 -33.60 -7.43
C LYS A 661 14.03 -32.22 -7.33
N ALA A 662 13.61 -31.26 -8.16
CA ALA A 662 14.17 -29.91 -8.19
C ALA A 662 13.92 -29.14 -6.87
N SER A 663 12.71 -29.23 -6.32
CA SER A 663 12.35 -28.54 -5.08
C SER A 663 13.08 -29.09 -3.85
N MET A 664 13.35 -30.40 -3.81
CA MET A 664 14.18 -31.01 -2.76
C MET A 664 15.64 -30.55 -2.85
N GLU A 665 16.20 -30.44 -4.05
CA GLU A 665 17.55 -29.91 -4.27
C GLU A 665 17.67 -28.46 -3.75
N LEU A 666 16.68 -27.61 -4.07
CA LEU A 666 16.63 -26.24 -3.56
C LEU A 666 16.52 -26.21 -2.02
N GLN A 667 15.59 -26.97 -1.44
CA GLN A 667 15.40 -27.03 0.01
C GLN A 667 16.66 -27.51 0.75
N GLY A 668 17.38 -28.50 0.20
CA GLY A 668 18.61 -29.02 0.80
C GLY A 668 19.75 -28.00 0.85
N ALA A 669 19.69 -26.95 0.04
CA ALA A 669 20.72 -25.91 -0.01
C ALA A 669 20.54 -24.80 1.03
N PHE A 670 19.37 -24.68 1.66
CA PHE A 670 19.04 -23.59 2.59
C PHE A 670 18.46 -24.13 3.91
N PRO A 671 18.81 -23.52 5.06
CA PRO A 671 18.37 -23.99 6.38
C PRO A 671 16.91 -23.64 6.69
N HIS A 672 16.36 -22.58 6.09
CA HIS A 672 14.98 -22.16 6.28
C HIS A 672 14.02 -23.02 5.43
N LYS A 673 12.77 -23.13 5.87
CA LYS A 673 11.74 -23.88 5.14
C LYS A 673 11.30 -23.11 3.89
N ILE A 674 11.42 -23.75 2.72
CA ILE A 674 10.91 -23.27 1.44
C ILE A 674 9.58 -24.00 1.17
N LEU A 675 8.48 -23.26 1.08
CA LEU A 675 7.16 -23.84 0.81
C LEU A 675 7.10 -24.41 -0.60
N ARG A 676 6.56 -25.62 -0.79
CA ARG A 676 6.45 -26.26 -2.11
C ARG A 676 4.99 -26.38 -2.53
N HIS A 677 4.69 -26.04 -3.78
CA HIS A 677 3.32 -26.14 -4.30
C HIS A 677 3.23 -26.36 -5.82
N ILE A 678 2.30 -27.20 -6.27
CA ILE A 678 2.11 -27.45 -7.72
C ILE A 678 0.64 -27.54 -8.15
N CYS A 679 -0.26 -28.00 -7.27
CA CYS A 679 -1.66 -28.21 -7.61
C CYS A 679 -2.42 -26.90 -7.89
N ASN A 680 -3.06 -26.83 -9.06
CA ASN A 680 -4.19 -25.95 -9.38
C ASN A 680 -5.53 -26.59 -8.93
N SER A 681 -6.68 -25.95 -9.17
CA SER A 681 -8.01 -26.48 -8.82
C SER A 681 -8.20 -27.95 -9.19
N ALA A 682 -7.93 -28.35 -10.44
CA ALA A 682 -8.05 -29.76 -10.85
C ALA A 682 -7.02 -30.67 -10.17
N GLY A 683 -5.80 -30.17 -9.94
CA GLY A 683 -4.75 -30.87 -9.21
C GLY A 683 -5.14 -31.20 -7.76
N ILE A 684 -5.85 -30.30 -7.07
CA ILE A 684 -6.35 -30.53 -5.70
C ILE A 684 -7.25 -31.77 -5.65
N GLU A 685 -8.11 -31.96 -6.66
CA GLU A 685 -9.06 -33.06 -6.70
C GLU A 685 -8.45 -34.37 -7.19
N ARG A 686 -7.65 -34.30 -8.26
CA ARG A 686 -7.20 -35.48 -9.01
C ARG A 686 -5.86 -36.02 -8.55
N PHE A 687 -5.03 -35.18 -7.91
CA PHE A 687 -3.67 -35.53 -7.48
C PHE A 687 -3.42 -35.14 -6.01
N PRO A 688 -4.18 -35.69 -5.04
CA PRO A 688 -4.07 -35.31 -3.62
C PRO A 688 -2.69 -35.60 -3.01
N GLY A 689 -1.92 -36.54 -3.58
CA GLY A 689 -0.53 -36.80 -3.17
C GLY A 689 0.44 -35.65 -3.47
N ALA A 690 0.09 -34.74 -4.39
CA ALA A 690 0.94 -33.63 -4.84
C ALA A 690 0.58 -32.28 -4.22
N GLN A 691 -0.16 -32.28 -3.10
CA GLN A 691 -0.50 -31.05 -2.38
C GLN A 691 0.71 -30.36 -1.73
N PHE A 692 1.76 -31.11 -1.39
CA PHE A 692 2.97 -30.63 -0.72
C PHE A 692 2.67 -29.70 0.48
N ASP A 693 3.25 -28.51 0.52
CA ASP A 693 3.10 -27.55 1.62
C ASP A 693 1.98 -26.52 1.35
N MET A 694 1.58 -26.33 0.08
CA MET A 694 0.58 -25.34 -0.33
C MET A 694 -0.09 -25.71 -1.67
N VAL A 695 -1.32 -25.25 -1.92
CA VAL A 695 -2.03 -25.41 -3.21
C VAL A 695 -2.53 -24.07 -3.75
N ARG A 696 -2.87 -24.00 -5.05
CA ARG A 696 -3.40 -22.78 -5.69
C ARG A 696 -4.82 -22.99 -6.21
N LEU A 697 -5.78 -22.29 -5.63
CA LEU A 697 -7.19 -22.36 -5.98
C LEU A 697 -7.57 -21.24 -6.97
N GLY A 698 -7.91 -21.62 -8.20
CA GLY A 698 -8.31 -20.73 -9.30
C GLY A 698 -9.82 -20.78 -9.57
N ILE A 699 -10.24 -21.17 -10.77
CA ILE A 699 -11.66 -21.15 -11.18
C ILE A 699 -12.61 -21.92 -10.27
N GLY A 700 -12.13 -22.97 -9.59
CA GLY A 700 -12.92 -23.68 -8.60
C GLY A 700 -13.46 -22.76 -7.49
N LEU A 701 -12.74 -21.70 -7.13
CA LEU A 701 -13.19 -20.67 -6.19
C LEU A 701 -14.43 -19.91 -6.70
N TYR A 702 -14.51 -19.72 -8.02
CA TYR A 702 -15.56 -18.96 -8.71
C TYR A 702 -16.73 -19.85 -9.16
N GLY A 703 -16.74 -21.11 -8.73
CA GLY A 703 -17.89 -22.00 -8.90
C GLY A 703 -17.91 -22.81 -10.18
N VAL A 704 -16.83 -22.79 -10.98
CA VAL A 704 -16.74 -23.66 -12.16
C VAL A 704 -15.83 -24.84 -11.86
N ASN A 705 -16.33 -26.04 -12.09
CA ASN A 705 -15.55 -27.26 -11.99
C ASN A 705 -14.48 -27.27 -13.10
N PRO A 706 -13.19 -27.41 -12.77
CA PRO A 706 -12.11 -27.33 -13.74
C PRO A 706 -12.00 -28.56 -14.66
N ILE A 707 -12.78 -29.62 -14.44
CA ILE A 707 -12.71 -30.89 -15.20
C ILE A 707 -13.80 -30.95 -16.27
N ASP A 708 -15.04 -30.62 -15.89
CA ASP A 708 -16.22 -30.76 -16.76
C ASP A 708 -16.98 -29.45 -16.99
N ASN A 709 -16.47 -28.33 -16.48
CA ASN A 709 -17.09 -27.00 -16.52
C ASN A 709 -18.48 -26.91 -15.86
N SER A 710 -18.91 -27.93 -15.10
CA SER A 710 -20.16 -27.85 -14.35
C SER A 710 -20.13 -26.73 -13.31
N ILE A 711 -21.27 -26.09 -13.08
CA ILE A 711 -21.40 -25.03 -12.09
C ILE A 711 -21.68 -25.67 -10.73
N MET A 712 -20.79 -25.42 -9.77
CA MET A 712 -20.92 -25.81 -8.37
C MET A 712 -21.81 -24.78 -7.65
N ASN A 713 -21.21 -23.83 -6.92
CA ASN A 713 -21.93 -22.68 -6.38
C ASN A 713 -21.55 -21.46 -7.23
N ASN A 714 -22.49 -20.98 -8.04
CA ASN A 714 -22.26 -19.84 -8.93
C ASN A 714 -21.91 -18.58 -8.12
N VAL A 715 -20.81 -17.92 -8.51
CA VAL A 715 -20.34 -16.72 -7.81
C VAL A 715 -20.76 -15.44 -8.53
N SER A 716 -20.85 -15.43 -9.86
CA SER A 716 -21.06 -14.21 -10.64
C SER A 716 -22.32 -14.29 -11.50
N THR A 717 -23.14 -13.23 -11.46
CA THR A 717 -24.36 -13.11 -12.28
C THR A 717 -24.39 -11.74 -12.94
N LEU A 718 -24.35 -11.71 -14.28
CA LEU A 718 -24.38 -10.46 -15.06
C LEU A 718 -25.82 -10.16 -15.49
N LYS A 719 -26.34 -9.01 -15.07
CA LYS A 719 -27.69 -8.55 -15.36
C LYS A 719 -27.70 -7.15 -15.96
N THR A 720 -28.71 -6.91 -16.78
CA THR A 720 -28.99 -5.61 -17.36
C THR A 720 -30.51 -5.39 -17.43
N THR A 721 -30.96 -4.28 -18.01
CA THR A 721 -32.39 -3.97 -18.20
C THR A 721 -32.71 -3.70 -19.66
N ILE A 722 -34.00 -3.77 -20.01
CA ILE A 722 -34.46 -3.36 -21.34
C ILE A 722 -34.53 -1.82 -21.40
N LEU A 723 -33.79 -1.19 -22.31
CA LEU A 723 -33.83 0.27 -22.53
C LEU A 723 -35.06 0.69 -23.32
N GLN A 724 -35.27 0.02 -24.44
CA GLN A 724 -36.27 0.39 -25.42
C GLN A 724 -36.78 -0.86 -26.15
N ILE A 725 -38.08 -0.92 -26.42
CA ILE A 725 -38.68 -1.93 -27.29
C ILE A 725 -39.22 -1.25 -28.56
N ARG A 726 -38.98 -1.85 -29.73
CA ARG A 726 -39.52 -1.40 -31.01
C ARG A 726 -40.17 -2.54 -31.79
N ASP A 727 -41.32 -2.26 -32.39
CA ASP A 727 -41.91 -3.11 -33.42
C ASP A 727 -41.16 -2.87 -34.74
N VAL A 728 -40.65 -3.93 -35.35
CA VAL A 728 -39.92 -3.89 -36.61
C VAL A 728 -40.62 -4.79 -37.62
N PRO A 729 -40.95 -4.29 -38.83
CA PRO A 729 -41.59 -5.09 -39.87
C PRO A 729 -40.73 -6.27 -40.33
N GLU A 730 -41.40 -7.28 -40.88
CA GLU A 730 -40.77 -8.35 -41.65
C GLU A 730 -39.92 -7.79 -42.80
N GLU A 731 -38.84 -8.50 -43.17
CA GLU A 731 -37.85 -8.15 -44.18
C GLU A 731 -36.97 -6.92 -43.89
N ASP A 732 -37.20 -6.18 -42.80
CA ASP A 732 -36.29 -5.12 -42.38
C ASP A 732 -35.10 -5.67 -41.57
N THR A 733 -34.19 -4.77 -41.17
CA THR A 733 -32.90 -5.14 -40.58
C THR A 733 -32.58 -4.35 -39.32
N VAL A 734 -31.88 -5.00 -38.39
CA VAL A 734 -31.47 -4.43 -37.10
C VAL A 734 -29.94 -4.37 -36.98
N GLY A 735 -29.45 -3.25 -36.46
CA GLY A 735 -28.05 -3.06 -36.08
C GLY A 735 -27.07 -2.83 -37.22
N TYR A 736 -25.77 -2.84 -36.89
CA TYR A 736 -24.70 -2.52 -37.83
C TYR A 736 -24.68 -3.43 -39.06
N SER A 737 -24.37 -2.82 -40.21
CA SER A 737 -24.25 -3.51 -41.51
C SER A 737 -25.51 -4.28 -41.91
N ARG A 738 -26.69 -3.91 -41.38
CA ARG A 738 -27.97 -4.56 -41.65
C ARG A 738 -27.94 -6.08 -41.38
N LYS A 739 -27.15 -6.53 -40.41
CA LYS A 739 -26.89 -7.97 -40.18
C LYS A 739 -28.04 -8.71 -39.50
N GLY A 740 -28.90 -8.03 -38.73
CA GLY A 740 -30.08 -8.64 -38.12
C GLY A 740 -31.29 -8.58 -39.04
N HIS A 741 -31.29 -9.34 -40.14
CA HIS A 741 -32.46 -9.46 -41.03
C HIS A 741 -33.58 -10.24 -40.36
N LEU A 742 -34.80 -9.72 -40.43
CA LEU A 742 -35.98 -10.28 -39.77
C LEU A 742 -36.88 -11.00 -40.78
N THR A 743 -37.28 -12.23 -40.47
CA THR A 743 -38.12 -13.08 -41.34
C THR A 743 -39.58 -13.11 -40.90
N ARG A 744 -39.99 -12.24 -39.98
CA ARG A 744 -41.37 -12.00 -39.54
C ARG A 744 -41.46 -10.62 -38.88
N PRO A 745 -42.67 -10.07 -38.66
CA PRO A 745 -42.83 -8.92 -37.78
C PRO A 745 -42.33 -9.28 -36.37
N SER A 746 -41.39 -8.50 -35.84
CA SER A 746 -40.72 -8.81 -34.57
C SER A 746 -40.72 -7.62 -33.61
N ARG A 747 -40.73 -7.91 -32.30
CA ARG A 747 -40.45 -6.94 -31.23
C ARG A 747 -38.99 -7.04 -30.83
N ILE A 748 -38.25 -5.96 -30.99
CA ILE A 748 -36.81 -5.90 -30.73
C ILE A 748 -36.54 -5.03 -29.52
N ALA A 749 -35.90 -5.61 -28.49
CA ALA A 749 -35.47 -4.88 -27.31
C ALA A 749 -33.99 -4.52 -27.39
N ALA A 750 -33.66 -3.28 -27.02
CA ALA A 750 -32.29 -2.79 -26.88
C ALA A 750 -31.84 -2.87 -25.42
N LEU A 751 -30.62 -3.37 -25.18
CA LEU A 751 -30.01 -3.52 -23.85
C LEU A 751 -28.76 -2.64 -23.73
N PRO A 752 -28.48 -2.00 -22.57
CA PRO A 752 -27.32 -1.14 -22.37
C PRO A 752 -26.03 -1.95 -22.10
N ILE A 753 -25.78 -2.98 -22.91
CA ILE A 753 -24.56 -3.79 -22.81
C ILE A 753 -24.04 -4.12 -24.20
N GLY A 754 -22.76 -3.81 -24.44
CA GLY A 754 -22.10 -4.09 -25.69
C GLY A 754 -20.72 -4.72 -25.54
N TYR A 755 -19.95 -4.73 -26.62
CA TYR A 755 -18.61 -5.32 -26.59
C TYR A 755 -17.62 -4.50 -25.74
N ALA A 756 -17.89 -3.21 -25.49
CA ALA A 756 -17.09 -2.40 -24.57
C ALA A 756 -17.31 -2.77 -23.09
N ASP A 757 -18.39 -3.48 -22.80
CA ASP A 757 -18.75 -3.97 -21.47
C ASP A 757 -18.34 -5.43 -21.23
N GLY A 758 -17.87 -6.10 -22.29
CA GLY A 758 -17.37 -7.48 -22.24
C GLY A 758 -18.20 -8.50 -23.02
N LEU A 759 -19.31 -8.09 -23.66
CA LEU A 759 -20.15 -9.00 -24.44
C LEU A 759 -19.55 -9.24 -25.84
N ASN A 760 -19.00 -10.44 -26.07
CA ASN A 760 -18.28 -10.75 -27.31
C ASN A 760 -19.19 -10.61 -28.54
N ARG A 761 -18.68 -9.95 -29.59
CA ARG A 761 -19.43 -9.67 -30.82
C ARG A 761 -19.91 -10.93 -31.55
N HIS A 762 -19.21 -12.05 -31.41
CA HIS A 762 -19.58 -13.33 -32.02
C HIS A 762 -20.82 -13.98 -31.39
N LEU A 763 -21.31 -13.48 -30.24
CA LEU A 763 -22.59 -13.91 -29.64
C LEU A 763 -23.82 -13.36 -30.39
N GLY A 764 -23.64 -12.32 -31.21
CA GLY A 764 -24.71 -11.72 -32.01
C GLY A 764 -25.19 -12.61 -33.15
N ASN A 765 -26.08 -12.09 -33.99
CA ASN A 765 -26.62 -12.77 -35.18
C ASN A 765 -27.20 -14.17 -34.89
N GLY A 766 -27.81 -14.35 -33.72
CA GLY A 766 -28.45 -15.59 -33.31
C GLY A 766 -27.51 -16.70 -32.82
N HIS A 767 -26.22 -16.43 -32.63
CA HIS A 767 -25.27 -17.43 -32.12
C HIS A 767 -25.45 -17.73 -30.62
N ALA A 768 -26.07 -16.81 -29.86
CA ALA A 768 -26.39 -17.00 -28.45
C ALA A 768 -27.72 -16.31 -28.07
N TYR A 769 -28.09 -16.44 -26.79
CA TYR A 769 -29.29 -15.87 -26.22
C TYR A 769 -29.04 -15.38 -24.79
N CYS A 770 -29.91 -14.51 -24.29
CA CYS A 770 -30.03 -14.14 -22.87
C CYS A 770 -31.41 -14.56 -22.34
N LEU A 771 -31.66 -14.34 -21.05
CA LEU A 771 -32.97 -14.61 -20.44
C LEU A 771 -33.70 -13.32 -20.08
N VAL A 772 -34.94 -13.18 -20.56
CA VAL A 772 -35.88 -12.13 -20.16
C VAL A 772 -37.06 -12.82 -19.48
N ASN A 773 -37.33 -12.50 -18.21
CA ASN A 773 -38.38 -13.16 -17.42
C ASN A 773 -38.27 -14.72 -17.45
N GLY A 774 -37.05 -15.24 -17.48
CA GLY A 774 -36.76 -16.69 -17.56
C GLY A 774 -36.93 -17.32 -18.95
N GLN A 775 -37.33 -16.55 -19.96
CA GLN A 775 -37.51 -17.02 -21.33
C GLN A 775 -36.32 -16.64 -22.23
N ARG A 776 -36.01 -17.49 -23.21
CA ARG A 776 -34.87 -17.30 -24.11
C ARG A 776 -35.15 -16.20 -25.12
N ALA A 777 -34.35 -15.14 -25.09
CA ALA A 777 -34.35 -14.06 -26.07
C ALA A 777 -33.05 -14.10 -26.89
N VAL A 778 -33.16 -14.30 -28.19
CA VAL A 778 -32.00 -14.49 -29.09
C VAL A 778 -31.40 -13.14 -29.46
N TYR A 779 -30.06 -13.03 -29.52
CA TYR A 779 -29.40 -11.80 -29.97
C TYR A 779 -29.63 -11.55 -31.47
N VAL A 780 -30.03 -10.32 -31.82
CA VAL A 780 -30.35 -9.91 -33.18
C VAL A 780 -29.30 -8.95 -33.71
N GLY A 781 -28.77 -9.25 -34.90
CA GLY A 781 -27.72 -8.44 -35.52
C GLY A 781 -26.40 -8.48 -34.75
N ASN A 782 -25.49 -7.57 -35.08
CA ASN A 782 -24.21 -7.47 -34.40
C ASN A 782 -24.37 -6.85 -33.00
N ILE A 783 -23.62 -7.37 -32.02
CA ILE A 783 -23.38 -6.65 -30.76
C ILE A 783 -22.67 -5.33 -31.08
N CYS A 784 -23.21 -4.21 -30.59
CA CYS A 784 -22.65 -2.87 -30.79
C CYS A 784 -21.72 -2.50 -29.62
N MET A 785 -21.14 -1.29 -29.65
CA MET A 785 -20.15 -0.88 -28.64
C MET A 785 -20.72 -0.86 -27.22
N ASP A 786 -21.86 -0.20 -27.03
CA ASP A 786 -22.49 0.01 -25.72
C ASP A 786 -23.91 -0.58 -25.64
N VAL A 787 -24.42 -1.17 -26.73
CA VAL A 787 -25.80 -1.67 -26.82
C VAL A 787 -25.84 -3.00 -27.59
N CYS A 788 -26.76 -3.87 -27.23
CA CYS A 788 -27.12 -5.03 -28.05
C CYS A 788 -28.64 -5.14 -28.20
N MET A 789 -29.07 -5.92 -29.20
CA MET A 789 -30.48 -6.11 -29.51
C MET A 789 -30.85 -7.57 -29.37
N ILE A 790 -32.06 -7.82 -28.88
CA ILE A 790 -32.62 -9.15 -28.69
C ILE A 790 -34.04 -9.23 -29.25
N ASP A 791 -34.43 -10.40 -29.75
CA ASP A 791 -35.81 -10.67 -30.18
C ASP A 791 -36.65 -11.04 -28.95
N VAL A 792 -37.68 -10.25 -28.67
CA VAL A 792 -38.65 -10.43 -27.58
C VAL A 792 -40.08 -10.58 -28.11
N THR A 793 -40.24 -10.97 -29.38
CA THR A 793 -41.55 -11.08 -30.06
C THR A 793 -42.54 -11.95 -29.29
N ASP A 794 -42.08 -13.10 -28.81
CA ASP A 794 -42.92 -14.08 -28.11
C ASP A 794 -42.79 -13.98 -26.57
N ILE A 795 -42.18 -12.91 -26.05
CA ILE A 795 -41.91 -12.72 -24.63
C ILE A 795 -42.75 -11.55 -24.11
N ASP A 796 -43.51 -11.80 -23.04
CA ASP A 796 -44.21 -10.74 -22.32
C ASP A 796 -43.21 -9.97 -21.44
N CYS A 797 -42.80 -8.80 -21.92
CA CYS A 797 -41.85 -7.91 -21.26
C CYS A 797 -42.09 -6.44 -21.64
N LYS A 798 -41.54 -5.55 -20.80
CA LYS A 798 -41.57 -4.09 -20.94
C LYS A 798 -40.20 -3.47 -20.69
N GLU A 799 -40.06 -2.21 -21.10
CA GLU A 799 -38.88 -1.40 -20.77
C GLU A 799 -38.67 -1.34 -19.25
N GLY A 800 -37.42 -1.49 -18.82
CA GLY A 800 -37.01 -1.61 -17.43
C GLY A 800 -37.00 -3.04 -16.86
N ASP A 801 -37.58 -4.03 -17.55
CA ASP A 801 -37.51 -5.42 -17.09
C ASP A 801 -36.07 -5.95 -17.10
N SER A 802 -35.77 -6.83 -16.14
CA SER A 802 -34.44 -7.40 -15.94
C SER A 802 -34.11 -8.48 -16.98
N VAL A 803 -32.86 -8.47 -17.43
CA VAL A 803 -32.31 -9.42 -18.40
C VAL A 803 -31.05 -10.07 -17.82
N GLU A 804 -31.04 -11.40 -17.75
CA GLU A 804 -29.88 -12.19 -17.28
C GLU A 804 -29.02 -12.59 -18.49
N ILE A 805 -27.77 -12.11 -18.50
CA ILE A 805 -26.78 -12.41 -19.56
C ILE A 805 -26.06 -13.72 -19.26
N PHE A 806 -25.68 -13.93 -18.00
CA PHE A 806 -25.29 -15.23 -17.44
C PHE A 806 -25.51 -15.22 -15.92
N GLY A 807 -25.70 -16.39 -15.32
CA GLY A 807 -25.98 -16.55 -13.90
C GLY A 807 -26.49 -17.94 -13.56
N ASN A 808 -27.34 -18.03 -12.53
CA ASN A 808 -27.88 -19.31 -12.06
C ASN A 808 -28.80 -19.98 -13.09
N HIS A 809 -29.56 -19.20 -13.85
CA HIS A 809 -30.54 -19.73 -14.81
C HIS A 809 -29.94 -19.84 -16.21
N LEU A 810 -28.87 -19.09 -16.48
CA LEU A 810 -28.10 -19.17 -17.71
C LEU A 810 -26.62 -19.37 -17.39
N PRO A 811 -26.14 -20.62 -17.26
CA PRO A 811 -24.75 -20.90 -16.93
C PRO A 811 -23.79 -20.24 -17.91
N ILE A 812 -22.67 -19.74 -17.38
CA ILE A 812 -21.65 -19.06 -18.18
C ILE A 812 -21.07 -19.94 -19.30
N THR A 813 -21.14 -21.26 -19.15
CA THR A 813 -20.71 -22.23 -20.17
C THR A 813 -21.49 -22.12 -21.47
N VAL A 814 -22.77 -21.70 -21.42
CA VAL A 814 -23.55 -21.47 -22.64
C VAL A 814 -22.89 -20.41 -23.52
N LEU A 815 -22.32 -19.37 -22.92
CA LEU A 815 -21.62 -18.31 -23.65
C LEU A 815 -20.24 -18.79 -24.11
N SER A 816 -19.47 -19.48 -23.26
CA SER A 816 -18.14 -19.95 -23.65
C SER A 816 -18.21 -21.00 -24.76
N ASP A 817 -19.19 -21.90 -24.73
CA ASP A 817 -19.38 -22.94 -25.74
C ASP A 817 -19.78 -22.32 -27.09
N ALA A 818 -20.69 -21.34 -27.08
CA ALA A 818 -21.07 -20.60 -28.29
C ALA A 818 -19.88 -19.85 -28.92
N LEU A 819 -18.90 -19.43 -28.10
CA LEU A 819 -17.67 -18.78 -28.53
C LEU A 819 -16.52 -19.76 -28.83
N ALA A 820 -16.71 -21.07 -28.62
CA ALA A 820 -15.66 -22.08 -28.66
C ALA A 820 -14.44 -21.72 -27.79
N THR A 821 -14.70 -21.24 -26.56
CA THR A 821 -13.68 -20.86 -25.56
C THR A 821 -13.99 -21.42 -24.17
N ILE A 822 -13.31 -20.91 -23.14
CA ILE A 822 -13.40 -21.32 -21.74
C ILE A 822 -14.13 -20.28 -20.86
N PRO A 823 -14.77 -20.70 -19.76
CA PRO A 823 -15.46 -19.79 -18.83
C PRO A 823 -14.58 -18.66 -18.29
N TYR A 824 -13.27 -18.89 -18.12
CA TYR A 824 -12.32 -17.85 -17.71
C TYR A 824 -12.37 -16.62 -18.62
N GLU A 825 -12.40 -16.81 -19.94
CA GLU A 825 -12.36 -15.70 -20.89
C GLU A 825 -13.62 -14.83 -20.79
N VAL A 826 -14.78 -15.47 -20.60
CA VAL A 826 -16.07 -14.78 -20.43
C VAL A 826 -16.12 -14.01 -19.11
N LEU A 827 -15.58 -14.57 -18.01
CA LEU A 827 -15.50 -13.88 -16.73
C LEU A 827 -14.57 -12.67 -16.80
N THR A 828 -13.38 -12.83 -17.38
CA THR A 828 -12.39 -11.74 -17.45
C THR A 828 -12.73 -10.68 -18.49
N SER A 829 -13.67 -10.93 -19.41
CA SER A 829 -14.09 -9.92 -20.37
C SER A 829 -15.00 -8.86 -19.77
N VAL A 830 -15.64 -9.12 -18.62
CA VAL A 830 -16.57 -8.17 -17.98
C VAL A 830 -15.83 -6.90 -17.56
N SER A 831 -16.12 -5.82 -18.25
CA SER A 831 -15.43 -4.53 -18.13
C SER A 831 -15.54 -3.94 -16.73
N THR A 832 -14.56 -3.12 -16.33
CA THR A 832 -14.63 -2.30 -15.10
C THR A 832 -15.75 -1.25 -15.15
N ARG A 833 -16.31 -0.97 -16.34
CA ARG A 833 -17.50 -0.11 -16.53
C ARG A 833 -18.76 -0.71 -15.90
N VAL A 834 -18.87 -2.04 -15.88
CA VAL A 834 -20.00 -2.74 -15.28
C VAL A 834 -19.92 -2.63 -13.76
N LYS A 835 -20.99 -2.21 -13.09
CA LYS A 835 -20.97 -2.08 -11.63
C LYS A 835 -20.98 -3.44 -10.97
N ARG A 836 -20.08 -3.68 -10.01
CA ARG A 836 -20.16 -4.87 -9.16
C ARG A 836 -21.03 -4.62 -7.93
N VAL A 837 -21.90 -5.58 -7.61
CA VAL A 837 -22.76 -5.57 -6.42
C VAL A 837 -22.50 -6.86 -5.65
N TYR A 838 -21.97 -6.74 -4.45
CA TYR A 838 -21.59 -7.90 -3.62
C TYR A 838 -22.68 -8.17 -2.59
N TYR A 839 -22.98 -9.44 -2.36
CA TYR A 839 -23.94 -9.87 -1.34
C TYR A 839 -23.53 -11.19 -0.71
N GLN A 840 -24.06 -11.43 0.48
CA GLN A 840 -23.91 -12.66 1.25
C GLN A 840 -25.29 -12.98 1.82
N ASP A 841 -25.76 -14.21 1.58
CA ASP A 841 -27.08 -14.69 2.02
C ASP A 841 -27.19 -14.87 3.54
#